data_AF-A0A7M4EF32-F1
#
_entry.id   AF-A0A7M4EF32-F1
#
_cell.length_a   1.000
_cell.length_b   1.000
_cell.length_c   1.000
_cell.angle_alpha   90.00
_cell.angle_beta   90.00
_cell.angle_gamma   90.00
#
_symmetry.space_group_name_H-M   'P 1'
#
loop_
_entity.id
_entity.type
_entity.pdbx_description
1 polymer ?
#
loop_
_entity_poly.entity_id
_entity_poly.type
_entity_poly.pdbx_seq_one_letter_code
_entity_poly.pdbx_strand_id
1 'polypeptide(L)'
;MYQYSLIWFINLYVHSIANSKKSDDLPARIENIIEYFTVSIYNNVCRSLFEKDKLLFSLLLTIGIMKGKNQIDDEVWRFLLTGGVALDNPYANPAPEWLTDKSWAEIVRASSLKNLQGLMDHVKDNLSKWKMIYDSAKPQEEAFPDVWKTLIGLERLVVLRCLRPDKIVPAVQEFITENMGRTFIEPPTFDLVGSYNDSNCCAPLIFVLSPGADPMAGLLKFADDAGMGDTSIQTISLGQGQGPIAAKMIYQAIIDGTWVVLQNCHLATSWMPALEKICEEVIVPESTHDKFRLWLTSYPSEKFPVSILQNGIKMTNEPPKGVRANLLRSYLNDPVSDPAFFSSCQKQEMWQKLLFGLCFFHALVQERRNFGPLGWNIPYEFNESDLRISMRQIQMFLNEYEEIPFEALTYLTGECNYGGRVTDDKDRRLLLSLLSIVYTKDIEQDKYQLSPGEEYYIPIHGPYQSYIEYIRTLPITTHPEVFGLHENADITKDNQETNQLFSGVLLTLPREAGGGGKSPQETVEDLARDILSKLPNDFNLEEVMKKYPVLYKESMNTVLRQELIRFNRLTEVVRSSLVNLGRAIKGQVLMSSELEDVFSSMLVGKVPTMWAAKSYPSLKPLGSYMSDLLARLAFFQEWIRKGPPSVFWISGFYFTQSFLTGVSQNYARKYTIPIDYIGFEFEVKKPQRNGAYVKGLFLEGARWNRETMQIGESFPKILYDSLPIIWLKPGESSRFLHDNVYLCPVYKTSARRGVLSTTGHSTNYVLSIELPSDKPQKHWINRGVAALCQLDD
;
A
#
# COMPACT_ATOMS: atom_id res chain seq x y z
N MET A 1 13.55 2.17 -15.72
CA MET A 1 13.50 3.65 -15.86
C MET A 1 14.66 4.36 -15.16
N TYR A 2 15.13 3.90 -14.00
CA TYR A 2 16.33 4.45 -13.34
C TYR A 2 17.61 3.98 -14.04
N GLN A 3 18.00 4.66 -15.11
CA GLN A 3 19.19 4.33 -15.91
C GLN A 3 20.01 5.59 -16.15
N TYR A 4 21.31 5.51 -15.89
CA TYR A 4 22.24 6.63 -16.04
C TYR A 4 23.50 6.14 -16.76
N SER A 5 24.06 6.97 -17.63
CA SER A 5 25.35 6.66 -18.28
C SER A 5 26.53 7.00 -17.37
N LEU A 6 27.66 6.33 -17.61
CA LEU A 6 28.93 6.71 -16.99
C LEU A 6 29.34 8.13 -17.38
N ILE A 7 29.07 8.55 -18.62
CA ILE A 7 29.37 9.89 -19.12
C ILE A 7 28.61 10.94 -18.32
N TRP A 8 27.31 10.72 -18.06
CA TRP A 8 26.51 11.59 -17.21
C TRP A 8 27.14 11.75 -15.81
N PHE A 9 27.58 10.66 -15.20
CA PHE A 9 28.25 10.69 -13.89
C PHE A 9 29.57 11.46 -13.92
N ILE A 10 30.39 11.24 -14.95
CA ILE A 10 31.67 11.97 -15.13
C ILE A 10 31.42 13.47 -15.31
N ASN A 11 30.43 13.86 -16.12
CA ASN A 11 30.09 15.26 -16.32
C ASN A 11 29.65 15.93 -15.00
N LEU A 12 28.84 15.23 -14.20
CA LEU A 12 28.42 15.71 -12.89
C LEU A 12 29.62 15.88 -11.94
N TYR A 13 30.59 14.96 -11.99
CA TYR A 13 31.82 15.03 -11.20
C TYR A 13 32.70 16.23 -11.61
N VAL A 14 32.92 16.43 -12.92
CA VAL A 14 33.69 17.58 -13.45
C VAL A 14 33.01 18.90 -13.08
N HIS A 15 31.69 18.98 -13.21
CA HIS A 15 30.91 20.14 -12.82
C HIS A 15 31.05 20.45 -11.32
N SER A 16 31.08 19.41 -10.49
CA SER A 16 31.27 19.55 -9.04
C SER A 16 32.67 20.06 -8.68
N ILE A 17 33.71 19.67 -9.42
CA ILE A 17 35.05 20.26 -9.24
C ILE A 17 35.03 21.75 -9.58
N ALA A 18 34.37 22.15 -10.67
CA ALA A 18 34.35 23.54 -11.11
C ALA A 18 33.59 24.47 -10.15
N ASN A 19 32.44 24.02 -9.62
CA ASN A 19 31.48 24.85 -8.90
C ASN A 19 31.52 24.73 -7.37
N SER A 20 32.19 23.71 -6.83
CA SER A 20 32.42 23.60 -5.39
C SER A 20 33.27 24.76 -4.86
N LYS A 21 33.10 25.07 -3.57
CA LYS A 21 33.84 26.13 -2.87
C LYS A 21 35.36 25.90 -2.98
N LYS A 22 36.05 26.88 -3.57
CA LYS A 22 37.52 26.85 -3.71
C LYS A 22 38.18 27.05 -2.35
N SER A 23 39.31 26.38 -2.14
CA SER A 23 40.14 26.45 -0.93
C SER A 23 41.58 26.22 -1.34
N ASP A 24 42.50 26.98 -0.74
CA ASP A 24 43.94 26.83 -0.95
C ASP A 24 44.51 25.67 -0.10
N ASP A 25 43.82 25.28 0.97
CA ASP A 25 44.13 24.08 1.76
C ASP A 25 43.56 22.83 1.07
N LEU A 26 44.44 21.85 0.79
CA LEU A 26 44.10 20.64 0.02
C LEU A 26 43.08 19.74 0.74
N PRO A 27 43.25 19.38 2.04
CA PRO A 27 42.22 18.66 2.79
C PRO A 27 40.85 19.35 2.75
N ALA A 28 40.79 20.64 3.07
CA ALA A 28 39.53 21.39 3.03
C ALA A 28 38.94 21.46 1.60
N ARG A 29 39.79 21.53 0.57
CA ARG A 29 39.33 21.50 -0.83
C ARG A 29 38.70 20.15 -1.20
N ILE A 30 39.30 19.04 -0.77
CA ILE A 30 38.78 17.69 -1.02
C ILE A 30 37.42 17.53 -0.33
N GLU A 31 37.29 17.97 0.92
CA GLU A 31 36.01 17.92 1.65
C GLU A 31 34.91 18.73 0.94
N ASN A 32 35.20 19.97 0.54
CA ASN A 32 34.25 20.81 -0.21
C ASN A 32 33.80 20.17 -1.53
N ILE A 33 34.69 19.46 -2.24
CA ILE A 33 34.34 18.75 -3.48
C ILE A 33 33.45 17.56 -3.17
N ILE A 34 33.79 16.75 -2.16
CA ILE A 34 33.00 15.58 -1.76
C ILE A 34 31.59 16.00 -1.34
N GLU A 35 31.47 17.03 -0.51
CA GLU A 35 30.17 17.54 -0.04
C GLU A 35 29.30 18.01 -1.22
N TYR A 36 29.84 18.88 -2.07
CA TYR A 36 29.11 19.42 -3.22
C TYR A 36 28.69 18.30 -4.20
N PHE A 37 29.61 17.36 -4.50
CA PHE A 37 29.35 16.26 -5.41
C PHE A 37 28.26 15.33 -4.87
N THR A 38 28.30 15.00 -3.58
CA THR A 38 27.31 14.12 -2.94
C THR A 38 25.91 14.74 -2.99
N VAL A 39 25.78 16.04 -2.70
CA VAL A 39 24.51 16.78 -2.81
C VAL A 39 24.04 16.86 -4.26
N SER A 40 24.96 17.11 -5.20
CA SER A 40 24.63 17.20 -6.63
C SER A 40 24.10 15.87 -7.17
N ILE A 41 24.73 14.74 -6.82
CA ILE A 41 24.24 13.39 -7.18
C ILE A 41 22.85 13.18 -6.58
N TYR A 42 22.71 13.45 -5.28
CA TYR A 42 21.46 13.22 -4.57
C TYR A 42 20.29 13.96 -5.25
N ASN A 43 20.44 15.26 -5.49
CA ASN A 43 19.40 16.07 -6.11
C ASN A 43 19.04 15.59 -7.51
N ASN A 44 20.04 15.30 -8.35
CA ASN A 44 19.78 14.88 -9.73
C ASN A 44 19.15 13.48 -9.80
N VAL A 45 19.56 12.55 -8.94
CA VAL A 45 18.96 11.23 -8.89
C VAL A 45 17.52 11.33 -8.36
N CYS A 46 17.31 12.03 -7.25
CA CYS A 46 15.99 12.20 -6.63
C CYS A 46 14.95 12.87 -7.53
N ARG A 47 15.36 13.74 -8.48
CA ARG A 47 14.46 14.31 -9.50
C ARG A 47 13.80 13.23 -10.37
N SER A 48 14.47 12.12 -10.60
CA SER A 48 13.99 11.02 -11.43
C SER A 48 13.34 9.87 -10.67
N LEU A 49 13.51 9.84 -9.34
CA LEU A 49 13.00 8.78 -8.48
C LEU A 49 11.56 9.08 -8.08
N PHE A 50 10.72 8.05 -8.12
CA PHE A 50 9.44 8.10 -7.45
C PHE A 50 9.62 8.30 -5.95
N GLU A 51 8.65 8.95 -5.31
CA GLU A 51 8.68 9.36 -3.91
C GLU A 51 8.97 8.18 -2.97
N LYS A 52 8.39 7.00 -3.28
CA LYS A 52 8.62 5.76 -2.52
C LYS A 52 10.09 5.29 -2.52
N ASP A 53 10.88 5.67 -3.53
CA ASP A 53 12.26 5.19 -3.71
C ASP A 53 13.30 6.21 -3.23
N LYS A 54 12.91 7.45 -2.92
CA LYS A 54 13.85 8.51 -2.51
C LYS A 54 14.53 8.21 -1.19
N LEU A 55 13.76 7.84 -0.15
CA LEU A 55 14.34 7.47 1.15
C LEU A 55 15.19 6.21 1.06
N LEU A 56 14.77 5.24 0.25
CA LEU A 56 15.54 4.04 -0.05
C LEU A 56 16.91 4.41 -0.63
N PHE A 57 16.94 5.31 -1.61
CA PHE A 57 18.19 5.78 -2.19
C PHE A 57 19.07 6.51 -1.17
N SER A 58 18.49 7.39 -0.32
CA SER A 58 19.22 8.05 0.76
C SER A 58 19.86 7.06 1.73
N LEU A 59 19.12 6.00 2.11
CA LEU A 59 19.63 4.95 2.98
C LEU A 59 20.77 4.17 2.29
N LEU A 60 20.61 3.77 1.03
CA LEU A 60 21.65 3.07 0.28
C LEU A 60 22.91 3.92 0.08
N LEU A 61 22.74 5.22 -0.19
CA LEU A 61 23.86 6.17 -0.32
C LEU A 61 24.63 6.29 1.01
N THR A 62 23.90 6.45 2.12
CA THR A 62 24.48 6.52 3.47
C THR A 62 25.27 5.25 3.81
N ILE A 63 24.63 4.07 3.66
CA ILE A 63 25.26 2.78 3.93
C ILE A 63 26.44 2.53 2.97
N GLY A 64 26.33 2.92 1.70
CA GLY A 64 27.41 2.78 0.72
C GLY A 64 28.66 3.59 1.09
N ILE A 65 28.47 4.84 1.51
CA ILE A 65 29.58 5.70 1.98
C ILE A 65 30.21 5.12 3.26
N MET A 66 29.40 4.68 4.21
CA MET A 66 29.89 4.10 5.47
C MET A 66 30.60 2.75 5.26
N LYS A 67 30.12 1.91 4.32
CA LYS A 67 30.81 0.69 3.88
C LYS A 67 32.18 1.00 3.28
N GLY A 68 32.27 2.04 2.44
CA GLY A 68 33.55 2.51 1.90
C GLY A 68 34.55 2.97 2.99
N LYS A 69 34.03 3.37 4.16
CA LYS A 69 34.81 3.72 5.35
C LYS A 69 35.03 2.56 6.33
N ASN A 70 34.59 1.34 6.01
CA ASN A 70 34.61 0.15 6.88
C ASN A 70 33.87 0.35 8.24
N GLN A 71 32.76 1.09 8.23
CA GLN A 71 31.97 1.41 9.44
C GLN A 71 30.69 0.58 9.59
N ILE A 72 30.44 -0.37 8.69
CA ILE A 72 29.22 -1.18 8.66
C ILE A 72 29.57 -2.65 8.86
N ASP A 73 28.91 -3.29 9.83
CA ASP A 73 28.89 -4.74 9.96
C ASP A 73 27.82 -5.34 9.05
N ASP A 74 28.23 -6.16 8.08
CA ASP A 74 27.33 -6.79 7.11
C ASP A 74 26.35 -7.78 7.75
N GLU A 75 26.71 -8.40 8.87
CA GLU A 75 25.81 -9.32 9.59
C GLU A 75 24.67 -8.54 10.25
N VAL A 76 24.99 -7.42 10.93
CA VAL A 76 24.01 -6.52 11.53
C VAL A 76 23.11 -5.88 10.46
N TRP A 77 23.70 -5.44 9.34
CA TRP A 77 22.95 -4.90 8.21
C TRP A 77 21.97 -5.91 7.62
N ARG A 78 22.41 -7.15 7.36
CA ARG A 78 21.52 -8.22 6.87
C ARG A 78 20.44 -8.58 7.88
N PHE A 79 20.78 -8.59 9.17
CA PHE A 79 19.80 -8.84 10.21
C PHE A 79 18.73 -7.76 10.23
N LEU A 80 19.10 -6.48 10.15
CA LEU A 80 18.16 -5.35 10.11
C LEU A 80 17.13 -5.51 8.98
N LEU A 81 17.56 -5.98 7.81
CA LEU A 81 16.67 -6.12 6.65
C LEU A 81 15.78 -7.38 6.68
N THR A 82 16.23 -8.46 7.31
CA THR A 82 15.57 -9.78 7.20
C THR A 82 14.95 -10.28 8.51
N GLY A 83 15.52 -9.91 9.66
CA GLY A 83 15.10 -10.36 11.00
C GLY A 83 15.67 -11.71 11.39
N GLY A 84 16.55 -12.27 10.56
CA GLY A 84 17.08 -13.62 10.70
C GLY A 84 16.06 -14.69 10.31
N VAL A 85 16.56 -15.79 9.73
CA VAL A 85 15.74 -16.95 9.35
C VAL A 85 15.96 -18.06 10.38
N ALA A 86 14.95 -18.34 11.22
CA ALA A 86 14.95 -19.51 12.10
C ALA A 86 13.56 -20.15 12.14
N LEU A 87 13.52 -21.48 12.11
CA LEU A 87 12.30 -22.27 12.03
C LEU A 87 11.56 -22.40 13.37
N ASP A 88 12.27 -22.31 14.51
CA ASP A 88 11.67 -22.41 15.84
C ASP A 88 12.39 -21.50 16.86
N ASN A 89 11.61 -20.85 17.73
CA ASN A 89 12.10 -20.15 18.91
C ASN A 89 11.86 -21.05 20.14
N PRO A 90 12.91 -21.57 20.81
CA PRO A 90 12.74 -22.44 21.98
C PRO A 90 12.35 -21.67 23.25
N TYR A 91 12.38 -20.33 23.24
CA TYR A 91 12.09 -19.51 24.40
C TYR A 91 10.68 -18.92 24.35
N ALA A 92 9.87 -19.25 25.35
CA ALA A 92 8.54 -18.68 25.50
C ALA A 92 8.57 -17.16 25.68
N ASN A 93 7.59 -16.47 25.09
CA ASN A 93 7.43 -15.04 25.19
C ASN A 93 7.12 -14.62 26.65
N PRO A 94 7.95 -13.76 27.28
CA PRO A 94 7.76 -13.35 28.66
C PRO A 94 6.63 -12.33 28.84
N ALA A 95 6.12 -11.72 27.76
CA ALA A 95 5.14 -10.65 27.81
C ALA A 95 4.10 -10.72 26.67
N PRO A 96 3.30 -11.80 26.59
CA PRO A 96 2.33 -12.01 25.51
C PRO A 96 1.20 -10.97 25.48
N GLU A 97 1.03 -10.18 26.54
CA GLU A 97 0.01 -9.12 26.61
C GLU A 97 0.30 -7.93 25.69
N TRP A 98 1.57 -7.67 25.36
CA TRP A 98 1.96 -6.49 24.56
C TRP A 98 3.08 -6.76 23.55
N LEU A 99 3.88 -7.81 23.74
CA LEU A 99 4.93 -8.20 22.80
C LEU A 99 4.45 -9.38 21.95
N THR A 100 4.56 -9.27 20.63
CA THR A 100 4.20 -10.37 19.72
C THR A 100 5.24 -11.49 19.76
N ASP A 101 4.82 -12.73 19.51
CA ASP A 101 5.75 -13.86 19.46
C ASP A 101 6.80 -13.72 18.34
N LYS A 102 6.42 -13.05 17.24
CA LYS A 102 7.33 -12.69 16.15
C LYS A 102 8.42 -11.73 16.61
N SER A 103 8.04 -10.63 17.26
CA SER A 103 8.96 -9.67 17.87
C SER A 103 9.88 -10.33 18.87
N TRP A 104 9.35 -11.18 19.75
CA TRP A 104 10.15 -11.91 20.73
C TRP A 104 11.17 -12.85 20.05
N ALA A 105 10.74 -13.60 19.03
CA ALA A 105 11.64 -14.45 18.27
C ALA A 105 12.77 -13.67 17.57
N GLU A 106 12.49 -12.46 17.09
CA GLU A 106 13.53 -11.56 16.56
C GLU A 106 14.49 -11.07 17.65
N ILE A 107 14.01 -10.72 18.85
CA ILE A 107 14.88 -10.33 19.99
C ILE A 107 15.83 -11.47 20.39
N VAL A 108 15.31 -12.70 20.44
CA VAL A 108 16.12 -13.90 20.73
C VAL A 108 17.23 -14.05 19.70
N ARG A 109 16.93 -13.90 18.40
CA ARG A 109 17.94 -14.00 17.35
C ARG A 109 18.91 -12.82 17.33
N ALA A 110 18.43 -11.59 17.57
CA ALA A 110 19.27 -10.41 17.65
C ALA A 110 20.34 -10.55 18.73
N SER A 111 20.04 -11.31 19.80
CA SER A 111 20.98 -11.58 20.90
C SER A 111 22.21 -12.40 20.50
N SER A 112 22.25 -13.01 19.31
CA SER A 112 23.46 -13.68 18.81
C SER A 112 24.45 -12.72 18.13
N LEU A 113 24.02 -11.49 17.81
CA LEU A 113 24.89 -10.50 17.17
C LEU A 113 25.95 -9.99 18.17
N LYS A 114 27.17 -9.75 17.67
CA LYS A 114 28.36 -9.44 18.50
C LYS A 114 28.13 -8.32 19.53
N ASN A 115 27.41 -7.26 19.16
CA ASN A 115 27.17 -6.09 20.01
C ASN A 115 25.82 -6.14 20.77
N LEU A 116 25.03 -7.20 20.60
CA LEU A 116 23.70 -7.37 21.21
C LEU A 116 23.61 -8.61 22.13
N GLN A 117 24.75 -9.21 22.49
CA GLN A 117 24.78 -10.35 23.41
C GLN A 117 24.15 -10.00 24.76
N GLY A 118 23.25 -10.85 25.23
CA GLY A 118 22.51 -10.66 26.49
C GLY A 118 21.24 -9.79 26.38
N LEU A 119 20.86 -9.33 25.17
CA LEU A 119 19.63 -8.55 24.96
C LEU A 119 18.37 -9.30 25.42
N MET A 120 18.22 -10.57 25.02
CA MET A 120 17.08 -11.42 25.40
C MET A 120 16.93 -11.51 26.92
N ASP A 121 18.01 -11.82 27.64
CA ASP A 121 18.00 -11.95 29.09
C ASP A 121 17.62 -10.62 29.76
N HIS A 122 18.19 -9.52 29.27
CA HIS A 122 17.90 -8.19 29.79
C HIS A 122 16.44 -7.76 29.57
N VAL A 123 15.86 -8.06 28.40
CA VAL A 123 14.44 -7.79 28.12
C VAL A 123 13.55 -8.60 29.05
N LYS A 124 13.85 -9.88 29.23
CA LYS A 124 13.11 -10.78 30.11
C LYS A 124 13.11 -10.30 31.57
N ASP A 125 14.23 -9.79 32.05
CA ASP A 125 14.37 -9.33 33.44
C ASP A 125 13.83 -7.90 33.68
N ASN A 126 13.67 -7.08 32.63
CA ASN A 126 13.31 -5.66 32.73
C ASN A 126 12.08 -5.27 31.88
N LEU A 127 11.04 -6.10 31.86
CA LEU A 127 9.86 -5.91 31.01
C LEU A 127 9.20 -4.53 31.12
N SER A 128 9.12 -3.97 32.34
CA SER A 128 8.50 -2.65 32.56
C SER A 128 9.24 -1.51 31.85
N LYS A 129 10.58 -1.52 31.86
CA LYS A 129 11.40 -0.49 31.19
C LYS A 129 11.25 -0.55 29.67
N TRP A 130 11.25 -1.76 29.10
CA TRP A 130 11.06 -1.95 27.66
C TRP A 130 9.62 -1.66 27.22
N LYS A 131 8.64 -1.94 28.08
CA LYS A 131 7.25 -1.56 27.85
C LYS A 131 7.09 -0.05 27.72
N MET A 132 7.82 0.76 28.48
CA MET A 132 7.78 2.23 28.32
C MET A 132 8.20 2.67 26.91
N ILE A 133 9.24 2.04 26.34
CA ILE A 133 9.71 2.34 24.99
C ILE A 133 8.71 1.83 23.95
N TYR A 134 8.23 0.59 24.11
CA TYR A 134 7.16 0.04 23.27
C TYR A 134 5.94 0.96 23.29
N ASP A 135 5.62 1.53 24.45
CA ASP A 135 4.45 2.35 24.63
C ASP A 135 4.58 3.80 24.14
N SER A 136 5.81 4.28 23.93
CA SER A 136 6.07 5.64 23.45
C SER A 136 5.48 5.89 22.06
N ALA A 137 4.98 7.10 21.82
CA ALA A 137 4.56 7.55 20.49
C ALA A 137 5.76 7.71 19.54
N LYS A 138 6.95 7.98 20.11
CA LYS A 138 8.19 8.25 19.38
C LYS A 138 9.37 7.40 19.92
N PRO A 139 9.27 6.07 19.84
CA PRO A 139 10.28 5.16 20.41
C PRO A 139 11.69 5.36 19.84
N GLN A 140 11.82 5.93 18.64
CA GLN A 140 13.10 6.26 18.02
C GLN A 140 13.85 7.39 18.76
N GLU A 141 13.12 8.32 19.40
CA GLU A 141 13.68 9.43 20.19
C GLU A 141 13.99 9.01 21.65
N GLU A 142 13.51 7.84 22.10
CA GLU A 142 13.64 7.39 23.49
C GLU A 142 15.01 6.77 23.80
N ALA A 143 15.54 7.03 24.99
CA ALA A 143 16.74 6.36 25.47
C ALA A 143 16.45 4.90 25.86
N PHE A 144 17.24 3.95 25.34
CA PHE A 144 17.12 2.55 25.75
C PHE A 144 17.60 2.34 27.19
N PRO A 145 17.12 1.28 27.87
CA PRO A 145 17.38 1.12 29.29
C PRO A 145 18.83 0.69 29.56
N ASP A 146 19.38 1.18 30.66
CA ASP A 146 20.64 0.72 31.26
C ASP A 146 21.82 0.71 30.25
N VAL A 147 22.47 -0.43 30.04
CA VAL A 147 23.64 -0.59 29.14
C VAL A 147 23.29 -0.33 27.68
N TRP A 148 22.02 -0.46 27.29
CA TRP A 148 21.58 -0.30 25.91
C TRP A 148 21.45 1.17 25.49
N LYS A 149 21.54 2.11 26.44
CA LYS A 149 21.53 3.56 26.16
C LYS A 149 22.69 3.98 25.26
N THR A 150 23.82 3.26 25.28
CA THR A 150 25.01 3.58 24.47
C THR A 150 24.94 3.02 23.05
N LEU A 151 23.90 2.26 22.70
CA LEU A 151 23.72 1.78 21.33
C LEU A 151 23.44 2.93 20.38
N ILE A 152 24.20 2.98 19.29
CA ILE A 152 24.06 3.94 18.19
C ILE A 152 24.03 3.19 16.86
N GLY A 153 23.66 3.88 15.78
CA GLY A 153 23.75 3.33 14.42
C GLY A 153 22.85 2.12 14.17
N LEU A 154 23.37 1.11 13.46
CA LEU A 154 22.58 -0.03 12.97
C LEU A 154 22.07 -0.93 14.10
N GLU A 155 22.84 -1.13 15.16
CA GLU A 155 22.45 -1.96 16.30
C GLU A 155 21.23 -1.38 17.02
N ARG A 156 21.18 -0.05 17.15
CA ARG A 156 20.01 0.65 17.69
C ARG A 156 18.77 0.44 16.81
N LEU A 157 18.92 0.54 15.49
CA LEU A 157 17.84 0.28 14.54
C LEU A 157 17.35 -1.17 14.61
N VAL A 158 18.24 -2.15 14.81
CA VAL A 158 17.87 -3.56 14.99
C VAL A 158 16.97 -3.75 16.21
N VAL A 159 17.37 -3.21 17.36
CA VAL A 159 16.56 -3.32 18.60
C VAL A 159 15.21 -2.63 18.43
N LEU A 160 15.19 -1.43 17.83
CA LEU A 160 13.95 -0.72 17.56
C LEU A 160 13.04 -1.52 16.64
N ARG A 161 13.57 -2.13 15.58
CA ARG A 161 12.79 -2.94 14.65
C ARG A 161 12.08 -4.10 15.34
N CYS A 162 12.76 -4.78 16.25
CA CYS A 162 12.17 -5.90 16.97
C CYS A 162 10.98 -5.47 17.85
N LEU A 163 11.02 -4.25 18.42
CA LEU A 163 10.00 -3.74 19.33
C LEU A 163 8.88 -2.98 18.61
N ARG A 164 9.24 -2.08 17.70
CA ARG A 164 8.39 -1.10 17.01
C ARG A 164 8.80 -0.99 15.54
N PRO A 165 8.53 -2.04 14.74
CA PRO A 165 8.84 -2.05 13.32
C PRO A 165 8.15 -0.90 12.56
N ASP A 166 7.02 -0.41 13.06
CA ASP A 166 6.28 0.73 12.51
C ASP A 166 7.06 2.05 12.61
N LYS A 167 8.07 2.17 13.47
CA LYS A 167 8.86 3.42 13.63
C LYS A 167 10.24 3.37 13.01
N ILE A 168 10.47 2.40 12.13
CA ILE A 168 11.76 2.28 11.43
C ILE A 168 11.97 3.38 10.40
N VAL A 169 10.96 3.79 9.65
CA VAL A 169 11.10 4.85 8.64
C VAL A 169 11.58 6.17 9.28
N PRO A 170 10.95 6.68 10.38
CA PRO A 170 11.48 7.82 11.11
C PRO A 170 12.90 7.60 11.65
N ALA A 171 13.19 6.43 12.22
CA ALA A 171 14.51 6.13 12.76
C ALA A 171 15.61 6.08 11.68
N VAL A 172 15.27 5.63 10.46
CA VAL A 172 16.16 5.69 9.30
C VAL A 172 16.40 7.13 8.87
N GLN A 173 15.39 8.00 8.90
CA GLN A 173 15.56 9.43 8.62
C GLN A 173 16.48 10.12 9.64
N GLU A 174 16.34 9.79 10.93
CA GLU A 174 17.25 10.25 11.98
C GLU A 174 18.67 9.73 11.76
N PHE A 175 18.82 8.43 11.47
CA PHE A 175 20.13 7.83 11.15
C PHE A 175 20.81 8.51 9.95
N ILE A 176 20.08 8.81 8.88
CA ILE A 176 20.62 9.54 7.72
C ILE A 176 20.99 10.97 8.12
N THR A 177 20.15 11.62 8.93
CA THR A 177 20.40 13.00 9.38
C THR A 177 21.66 13.09 10.24
N GLU A 178 21.90 12.12 11.12
CA GLU A 178 23.10 12.07 11.97
C GLU A 178 24.38 11.85 11.17
N ASN A 179 24.31 11.07 10.08
CA ASN A 179 25.50 10.68 9.31
C ASN A 179 25.79 11.56 8.09
N MET A 180 24.76 12.09 7.43
CA MET A 180 24.87 12.89 6.19
C MET A 180 24.21 14.27 6.28
N GLY A 181 23.32 14.52 7.24
CA GLY A 181 22.61 15.78 7.40
C GLY A 181 21.18 15.79 6.82
N ARG A 182 20.38 16.80 7.21
CA ARG A 182 18.95 16.90 6.88
C ARG A 182 18.65 17.03 5.38
N THR A 183 19.59 17.56 4.60
CA THR A 183 19.41 17.74 3.15
C THR A 183 19.12 16.43 2.40
N PHE A 184 19.53 15.28 2.95
CA PHE A 184 19.35 13.97 2.31
C PHE A 184 18.02 13.28 2.64
N ILE A 185 17.17 13.90 3.45
CA ILE A 185 15.81 13.42 3.74
C ILE A 185 14.73 14.35 3.17
N GLU A 186 15.10 15.56 2.76
CA GLU A 186 14.21 16.55 2.16
C GLU A 186 14.35 16.49 0.63
N PRO A 187 13.41 15.83 -0.08
CA PRO A 187 13.53 15.71 -1.51
C PRO A 187 13.39 17.10 -2.17
N PRO A 188 14.16 17.37 -3.24
CA PRO A 188 14.04 18.65 -3.95
C PRO A 188 12.63 18.78 -4.56
N THR A 189 12.10 20.01 -4.55
CA THR A 189 10.83 20.33 -5.21
C THR A 189 10.94 20.06 -6.71
N PHE A 190 9.83 19.68 -7.35
CA PHE A 190 9.78 19.55 -8.80
C PHE A 190 10.14 20.89 -9.45
N ASP A 191 11.19 20.88 -10.27
CA ASP A 191 11.74 22.06 -10.93
C ASP A 191 11.92 21.79 -12.43
N LEU A 192 10.92 22.20 -13.20
CA LEU A 192 10.93 22.09 -14.66
C LEU A 192 11.99 23.00 -15.28
N VAL A 193 12.20 24.19 -14.69
CA VAL A 193 13.14 25.20 -15.19
C VAL A 193 14.57 24.71 -15.02
N GLY A 194 14.92 24.22 -13.82
CA GLY A 194 16.22 23.61 -13.55
C GLY A 194 16.49 22.41 -14.44
N SER A 195 15.49 21.53 -14.62
CA SER A 195 15.63 20.36 -15.50
C SER A 195 15.86 20.74 -16.96
N TYR A 196 15.23 21.81 -17.44
CA TYR A 196 15.46 22.36 -18.78
C TYR A 196 16.86 22.98 -18.92
N ASN A 197 17.32 23.71 -17.90
CA ASN A 197 18.64 24.34 -17.90
C ASN A 197 19.78 23.32 -17.85
N ASP A 198 19.56 22.17 -17.21
CA ASP A 198 20.51 21.05 -17.22
C ASP A 198 20.50 20.29 -18.56
N SER A 199 19.52 20.55 -19.43
CA SER A 199 19.34 19.90 -20.74
C SER A 199 20.07 20.63 -21.87
N ASN A 200 20.23 19.92 -22.99
CA ASN A 200 20.70 20.49 -24.24
C ASN A 200 19.83 20.00 -25.41
N CYS A 201 20.16 20.40 -26.63
CA CYS A 201 19.40 20.04 -27.84
C CYS A 201 19.43 18.53 -28.17
N CYS A 202 20.45 17.80 -27.69
CA CYS A 202 20.59 16.35 -27.91
C CYS A 202 20.07 15.49 -26.75
N ALA A 203 19.88 16.08 -25.57
CA ALA A 203 19.40 15.38 -24.38
C ALA A 203 17.88 15.48 -24.28
N PRO A 204 17.12 14.39 -24.51
CA PRO A 204 15.67 14.42 -24.38
C PRO A 204 15.25 14.60 -22.90
N LEU A 205 14.13 15.29 -22.70
CA LEU A 205 13.50 15.49 -21.40
C LEU A 205 12.35 14.50 -21.24
N ILE A 206 12.37 13.70 -20.18
CA ILE A 206 11.50 12.54 -20.00
C ILE A 206 10.68 12.69 -18.73
N PHE A 207 9.38 12.87 -18.90
CA PHE A 207 8.41 12.74 -17.82
C PHE A 207 8.11 11.27 -17.56
N VAL A 208 8.58 10.79 -16.42
CA VAL A 208 8.22 9.47 -15.88
C VAL A 208 6.97 9.67 -15.04
N LEU A 209 5.82 9.24 -15.57
CA LEU A 209 4.54 9.52 -14.96
C LEU A 209 4.18 8.50 -13.88
N SER A 210 3.59 8.96 -12.78
CA SER A 210 2.75 8.11 -11.95
C SER A 210 1.35 8.03 -12.57
N PRO A 211 0.63 6.90 -12.39
CA PRO A 211 -0.75 6.80 -12.84
C PRO A 211 -1.62 7.98 -12.35
N GLY A 212 -2.36 8.60 -13.27
CA GLY A 212 -3.24 9.75 -12.99
C GLY A 212 -2.54 11.12 -12.96
N ALA A 213 -1.21 11.20 -13.10
CA ALA A 213 -0.49 12.46 -13.25
C ALA A 213 -0.39 12.88 -14.72
N ASP A 214 -0.68 14.15 -15.00
CA ASP A 214 -0.55 14.77 -16.32
C ASP A 214 0.31 16.03 -16.24
N PRO A 215 1.51 16.05 -16.85
CA PRO A 215 2.39 17.23 -16.85
C PRO A 215 2.02 18.25 -17.92
N MET A 216 1.08 17.95 -18.84
CA MET A 216 0.89 18.75 -20.05
C MET A 216 0.48 20.18 -19.78
N ALA A 217 -0.44 20.41 -18.85
CA ALA A 217 -0.86 21.77 -18.49
C ALA A 217 0.33 22.61 -17.98
N GLY A 218 1.21 22.02 -17.18
CA GLY A 218 2.42 22.69 -16.68
C GLY A 218 3.46 22.91 -17.78
N LEU A 219 3.64 21.93 -18.67
CA LEU A 219 4.59 22.01 -19.79
C LEU A 219 4.17 23.08 -20.81
N LEU A 220 2.88 23.17 -21.15
CA LEU A 220 2.37 24.17 -22.09
C LEU A 220 2.55 25.59 -21.53
N LYS A 221 2.22 25.79 -20.25
CA LYS A 221 2.47 27.07 -19.57
C LYS A 221 3.95 27.44 -19.57
N PHE A 222 4.83 26.48 -19.28
CA PHE A 222 6.27 26.71 -19.34
C PHE A 222 6.76 27.04 -20.76
N ALA A 223 6.18 26.40 -21.79
CA ALA A 223 6.50 26.72 -23.17
C ALA A 223 6.10 28.17 -23.51
N ASP A 224 4.92 28.62 -23.07
CA ASP A 224 4.48 30.01 -23.23
C ASP A 224 5.45 30.99 -22.53
N ASP A 225 5.80 30.70 -21.27
CA ASP A 225 6.73 31.51 -20.47
C ASP A 225 8.15 31.56 -21.09
N ALA A 226 8.58 30.49 -21.75
CA ALA A 226 9.86 30.39 -22.46
C ALA A 226 9.84 30.98 -23.88
N GLY A 227 8.71 31.55 -24.33
CA GLY A 227 8.53 32.08 -25.68
C GLY A 227 8.47 31.01 -26.78
N MET A 228 8.15 29.77 -26.40
CA MET A 228 7.95 28.59 -27.27
C MET A 228 6.48 28.17 -27.36
N GLY A 229 5.56 29.06 -26.97
CA GLY A 229 4.12 28.85 -27.02
C GLY A 229 3.50 28.72 -28.41
N ASP A 230 2.20 28.41 -28.44
CA ASP A 230 1.34 28.27 -29.63
C ASP A 230 1.92 27.38 -30.76
N THR A 231 2.62 27.99 -31.73
CA THR A 231 3.07 27.35 -32.98
C THR A 231 4.44 26.70 -32.88
N SER A 232 5.20 27.00 -31.82
CA SER A 232 6.58 26.52 -31.64
C SER A 232 6.69 25.25 -30.80
N ILE A 233 5.55 24.73 -30.31
CA ILE A 233 5.45 23.43 -29.64
C ILE A 233 4.46 22.54 -30.37
N GLN A 234 4.91 21.35 -30.75
CA GLN A 234 4.06 20.36 -31.40
C GLN A 234 3.90 19.14 -30.50
N THR A 235 2.66 18.72 -30.26
CA THR A 235 2.34 17.59 -29.40
C THR A 235 1.71 16.46 -30.21
N ILE A 236 2.15 15.22 -29.97
CA ILE A 236 1.56 14.02 -30.57
C ILE A 236 1.43 12.91 -29.53
N SER A 237 0.24 12.32 -29.44
CA SER A 237 0.00 11.11 -28.65
C SER A 237 0.39 9.87 -29.46
N LEU A 238 1.37 9.12 -28.96
CA LEU A 238 1.84 7.91 -29.63
C LEU A 238 0.84 6.77 -29.42
N GLY A 239 0.28 6.31 -30.54
CA GLY A 239 -0.57 5.13 -30.64
C GLY A 239 -0.25 4.35 -31.91
N GLN A 240 -1.12 3.41 -32.28
CA GLN A 240 -0.93 2.61 -33.48
C GLN A 240 -0.84 3.51 -34.73
N GLY A 241 0.25 3.38 -35.49
CA GLY A 241 0.47 4.11 -36.74
C GLY A 241 0.99 5.55 -36.62
N GLN A 242 1.18 6.08 -35.40
CA GLN A 242 1.62 7.48 -35.20
C GLN A 242 3.15 7.68 -35.29
N GLY A 243 3.94 6.60 -35.18
CA GLY A 243 5.42 6.68 -35.19
C GLY A 243 6.03 7.42 -36.40
N PRO A 244 5.62 7.12 -37.65
CA PRO A 244 6.14 7.85 -38.82
C PRO A 244 5.81 9.34 -38.84
N ILE A 245 4.68 9.75 -38.25
CA ILE A 245 4.30 11.16 -38.15
C ILE A 245 5.19 11.84 -37.11
N ALA A 246 5.38 11.21 -35.94
CA ALA A 246 6.29 11.68 -34.92
C ALA A 246 7.74 11.86 -35.46
N ALA A 247 8.23 10.92 -36.25
CA ALA A 247 9.55 11.02 -36.89
C ALA A 247 9.66 12.27 -37.79
N LYS A 248 8.64 12.54 -38.63
CA LYS A 248 8.62 13.74 -39.48
C LYS A 248 8.58 15.03 -38.67
N MET A 249 7.81 15.07 -37.59
CA MET A 249 7.76 16.21 -36.67
C MET A 249 9.12 16.48 -36.05
N ILE A 250 9.81 15.44 -35.59
CA ILE A 250 11.17 15.55 -35.05
C ILE A 250 12.13 16.10 -36.09
N TYR A 251 12.15 15.55 -37.31
CA TYR A 251 13.06 16.02 -38.36
C TYR A 251 12.83 17.49 -38.74
N GLN A 252 11.57 17.93 -38.77
CA GLN A 252 11.26 19.34 -39.03
C GLN A 252 11.69 20.24 -37.85
N ALA A 253 11.40 19.82 -36.62
CA ALA A 253 11.74 20.58 -35.43
C ALA A 253 13.25 20.71 -35.18
N ILE A 254 14.06 19.72 -35.59
CA ILE A 254 15.53 19.79 -35.56
C ILE A 254 16.05 20.97 -36.39
N ILE A 255 15.41 21.23 -37.54
CA ILE A 255 15.78 22.33 -38.45
C ILE A 255 15.24 23.67 -37.93
N ASP A 256 13.97 23.69 -37.53
CA ASP A 256 13.27 24.93 -37.14
C ASP A 256 13.63 25.40 -35.71
N GLY A 257 14.19 24.52 -34.88
CA GLY A 257 14.52 24.80 -33.48
C GLY A 257 13.30 24.82 -32.55
N THR A 258 12.22 24.13 -32.92
CA THR A 258 10.96 24.05 -32.17
C THR A 258 10.93 22.86 -31.20
N TRP A 259 9.89 22.78 -30.37
CA TRP A 259 9.74 21.71 -29.38
C TRP A 259 8.77 20.64 -29.87
N VAL A 260 9.12 19.37 -29.60
CA VAL A 260 8.25 18.23 -29.89
C VAL A 260 7.94 17.48 -28.61
N VAL A 261 6.65 17.23 -28.35
CA VAL A 261 6.17 16.46 -27.20
C VAL A 261 5.56 15.15 -27.69
N LEU A 262 6.21 14.04 -27.36
CA LEU A 262 5.69 12.69 -27.61
C LEU A 262 5.02 12.16 -26.35
N GLN A 263 3.71 12.00 -26.40
CA GLN A 263 2.94 11.49 -25.26
C GLN A 263 2.77 9.97 -25.32
N ASN A 264 2.67 9.35 -24.16
CA ASN A 264 2.33 7.93 -24.01
C ASN A 264 3.31 6.97 -24.71
N CYS A 265 4.61 7.25 -24.64
CA CYS A 265 5.64 6.47 -25.34
C CYS A 265 5.60 4.96 -25.02
N HIS A 266 5.28 4.58 -23.78
CA HIS A 266 5.08 3.20 -23.36
C HIS A 266 4.04 2.41 -24.18
N LEU A 267 3.09 3.08 -24.86
CA LEU A 267 2.09 2.41 -25.70
C LEU A 267 2.64 2.05 -27.09
N ALA A 268 3.68 2.74 -27.56
CA ALA A 268 4.25 2.58 -28.91
C ALA A 268 5.50 1.68 -28.93
N THR A 269 5.41 0.50 -28.29
CA THR A 269 6.53 -0.43 -28.10
C THR A 269 7.24 -0.84 -29.40
N SER A 270 6.49 -0.99 -30.50
CA SER A 270 7.04 -1.36 -31.81
C SER A 270 7.87 -0.25 -32.48
N TRP A 271 7.65 1.01 -32.12
CA TRP A 271 8.35 2.16 -32.69
C TRP A 271 9.51 2.66 -31.82
N MET A 272 9.58 2.22 -30.56
CA MET A 272 10.67 2.59 -29.63
C MET A 272 12.09 2.36 -30.19
N PRO A 273 12.41 1.25 -30.91
CA PRO A 273 13.73 1.08 -31.51
C PRO A 273 14.04 2.12 -32.62
N ALA A 274 13.03 2.60 -33.32
CA ALA A 274 13.21 3.65 -34.33
C ALA A 274 13.45 5.01 -33.67
N LEU A 275 12.74 5.30 -32.56
CA LEU A 275 12.98 6.50 -31.76
C LEU A 275 14.39 6.51 -31.15
N GLU A 276 14.85 5.35 -30.66
CA GLU A 276 16.22 5.14 -30.17
C GLU A 276 17.24 5.51 -31.24
N LYS A 277 17.08 4.96 -32.44
CA LYS A 277 17.92 5.28 -33.60
C LYS A 277 17.90 6.77 -33.96
N ILE A 278 16.75 7.44 -33.91
CA ILE A 278 16.65 8.88 -34.18
C ILE A 278 17.45 9.68 -33.14
N CYS A 279 17.32 9.33 -31.86
CA CYS A 279 18.03 10.02 -30.78
C CYS A 279 19.55 9.81 -30.85
N GLU A 280 20.02 8.65 -31.31
CA GLU A 280 21.45 8.34 -31.38
C GLU A 280 22.13 8.83 -32.68
N GLU A 281 21.46 8.65 -33.83
CA GLU A 281 22.09 8.88 -35.14
C GLU A 281 21.73 10.23 -35.77
N VAL A 282 20.56 10.81 -35.43
CA VAL A 282 20.06 12.01 -36.12
C VAL A 282 20.18 13.26 -35.25
N ILE A 283 19.82 13.16 -33.98
CA ILE A 283 19.91 14.28 -33.03
C ILE A 283 21.35 14.40 -32.53
N VAL A 284 22.24 14.90 -33.39
CA VAL A 284 23.66 15.14 -33.08
C VAL A 284 23.96 16.63 -33.00
N PRO A 285 24.96 17.07 -32.20
CA PRO A 285 25.24 18.49 -31.98
C PRO A 285 25.54 19.27 -33.27
N GLU A 286 26.11 18.62 -34.28
CA GLU A 286 26.51 19.26 -35.54
C GLU A 286 25.35 19.57 -36.48
N SER A 287 24.21 18.88 -36.32
CA SER A 287 23.05 18.95 -37.21
C SER A 287 21.76 19.44 -36.55
N THR A 288 21.80 19.74 -35.25
CA THR A 288 20.62 20.06 -34.44
C THR A 288 20.63 21.51 -34.00
N HIS A 289 19.51 22.23 -34.22
CA HIS A 289 19.37 23.61 -33.78
C HIS A 289 19.40 23.73 -32.24
N ASP A 290 20.16 24.68 -31.69
CA ASP A 290 20.41 24.82 -30.24
C ASP A 290 19.14 24.94 -29.37
N LYS A 291 18.09 25.55 -29.93
CA LYS A 291 16.78 25.73 -29.25
C LYS A 291 15.86 24.50 -29.28
N PHE A 292 16.14 23.51 -30.14
CA PHE A 292 15.33 22.30 -30.25
C PHE A 292 15.27 21.56 -28.92
N ARG A 293 14.09 21.04 -28.56
CA ARG A 293 13.93 20.12 -27.43
C ARG A 293 12.94 19.01 -27.76
N LEU A 294 13.30 17.80 -27.34
CA LEU A 294 12.44 16.63 -27.40
C LEU A 294 11.93 16.30 -26.00
N TRP A 295 10.61 16.33 -25.82
CA TRP A 295 9.91 15.98 -24.59
C TRP A 295 9.20 14.65 -24.77
N LEU A 296 9.39 13.73 -23.82
CA LEU A 296 8.80 12.39 -23.84
C LEU A 296 7.97 12.20 -22.57
N THR A 297 6.73 11.71 -22.69
CA THR A 297 5.95 11.27 -21.54
C THR A 297 5.73 9.76 -21.59
N SER A 298 5.93 9.09 -20.46
CA SER A 298 5.78 7.64 -20.39
C SER A 298 5.51 7.14 -18.97
N TYR A 299 4.65 6.13 -18.84
CA TYR A 299 4.70 5.26 -17.68
C TYR A 299 5.98 4.40 -17.70
N PRO A 300 6.44 3.91 -16.54
CA PRO A 300 7.52 2.94 -16.48
C PRO A 300 7.25 1.73 -17.36
N SER A 301 8.18 1.40 -18.26
CA SER A 301 8.06 0.26 -19.16
C SER A 301 9.43 -0.37 -19.38
N GLU A 302 9.48 -1.71 -19.33
CA GLU A 302 10.69 -2.48 -19.65
C GLU A 302 11.07 -2.40 -21.14
N LYS A 303 10.13 -1.98 -22.00
CA LYS A 303 10.33 -1.82 -23.44
C LYS A 303 10.85 -0.43 -23.82
N PHE A 304 10.94 0.49 -22.86
CA PHE A 304 11.46 1.83 -23.12
C PHE A 304 12.99 1.75 -23.36
N PRO A 305 13.53 2.35 -24.43
CA PRO A 305 14.94 2.23 -24.78
C PRO A 305 15.89 2.68 -23.68
N VAL A 306 16.88 1.84 -23.39
CA VAL A 306 17.83 2.11 -22.30
C VAL A 306 18.75 3.27 -22.65
N SER A 307 19.15 3.43 -23.91
CA SER A 307 20.07 4.51 -24.30
C SER A 307 19.41 5.89 -24.20
N ILE A 308 18.14 6.02 -24.60
CA ILE A 308 17.34 7.24 -24.41
C ILE A 308 17.26 7.57 -22.91
N LEU A 309 17.04 6.57 -22.05
CA LEU A 309 17.07 6.81 -20.61
C LEU A 309 18.48 7.24 -20.16
N GLN A 310 19.54 6.55 -20.57
CA GLN A 310 20.90 6.88 -20.12
C GLN A 310 21.35 8.30 -20.49
N ASN A 311 20.92 8.80 -21.65
CA ASN A 311 21.28 10.15 -22.15
C ASN A 311 20.25 11.23 -21.78
N GLY A 312 19.00 10.86 -21.55
CA GLY A 312 17.92 11.79 -21.24
C GLY A 312 17.88 12.25 -19.78
N ILE A 313 17.32 13.44 -19.57
CA ILE A 313 17.00 13.98 -18.25
C ILE A 313 15.61 13.50 -17.88
N LYS A 314 15.48 12.81 -16.75
CA LYS A 314 14.22 12.25 -16.30
C LYS A 314 13.70 13.02 -15.11
N MET A 315 12.39 13.21 -15.09
CA MET A 315 11.69 13.85 -14.00
C MET A 315 10.40 13.12 -13.70
N THR A 316 10.11 12.93 -12.42
CA THR A 316 8.84 12.38 -11.95
C THR A 316 7.90 13.50 -11.53
N ASN A 317 6.64 13.42 -11.97
CA ASN A 317 5.58 14.32 -11.53
C ASN A 317 4.54 13.50 -10.75
N GLU A 318 4.59 13.59 -9.42
CA GLU A 318 3.69 12.88 -8.52
C GLU A 318 2.86 13.86 -7.67
N PRO A 319 1.66 13.47 -7.21
CA PRO A 319 0.97 14.22 -6.17
C PRO A 319 1.85 14.29 -4.91
N PRO A 320 1.93 15.47 -4.26
CA PRO A 320 2.70 15.60 -3.04
C PRO A 320 2.08 14.74 -1.92
N LYS A 321 2.89 14.31 -0.96
CA LYS A 321 2.40 13.58 0.23
C LYS A 321 1.92 14.54 1.31
N GLY A 322 0.82 14.19 1.96
CA GLY A 322 0.21 14.89 3.08
C GLY A 322 -0.88 15.90 2.67
N VAL A 323 -1.84 16.10 3.58
CA VAL A 323 -3.03 16.94 3.32
C VAL A 323 -2.65 18.40 3.04
N ARG A 324 -1.72 18.95 3.83
CA ARG A 324 -1.21 20.31 3.64
C ARG A 324 -0.63 20.52 2.24
N ALA A 325 0.23 19.61 1.79
CA ALA A 325 0.92 19.77 0.52
C ALA A 325 -0.04 19.61 -0.68
N ASN A 326 -1.01 18.69 -0.59
CA ASN A 326 -2.08 18.55 -1.58
C ASN A 326 -2.96 19.81 -1.65
N LEU A 327 -3.39 20.34 -0.50
CA LEU A 327 -4.16 21.59 -0.45
C LEU A 327 -3.41 22.77 -1.05
N LEU A 328 -2.12 22.94 -0.70
CA LEU A 328 -1.29 24.00 -1.28
C LEU A 328 -1.20 23.85 -2.79
N ARG A 329 -0.99 22.63 -3.29
CA ARG A 329 -0.96 22.36 -4.73
C ARG A 329 -2.27 22.73 -5.41
N SER A 330 -3.42 22.33 -4.85
CA SER A 330 -4.73 22.65 -5.43
C SER A 330 -4.99 24.16 -5.47
N TYR A 331 -4.54 24.91 -4.46
CA TYR A 331 -4.72 26.37 -4.41
C TYR A 331 -3.73 27.14 -5.29
N LEU A 332 -2.47 26.70 -5.38
CA LEU A 332 -1.43 27.35 -6.18
C LEU A 332 -1.55 27.06 -7.68
N ASN A 333 -2.36 26.08 -8.07
CA ASN A 333 -2.58 25.71 -9.46
C ASN A 333 -3.88 26.28 -10.01
N ASP A 334 -3.91 26.46 -11.33
CA ASP A 334 -5.10 26.87 -12.05
C ASP A 334 -6.21 25.78 -11.94
N PRO A 335 -7.48 26.16 -11.77
CA PRO A 335 -8.01 27.51 -11.85
C PRO A 335 -8.05 28.27 -10.51
N VAL A 336 -7.70 27.66 -9.36
CA VAL A 336 -7.91 28.28 -8.04
C VAL A 336 -7.00 29.49 -7.82
N SER A 337 -5.78 29.44 -8.35
CA SER A 337 -4.81 30.54 -8.29
C SER A 337 -5.22 31.77 -9.09
N ASP A 338 -6.14 31.63 -10.06
CA ASP A 338 -6.65 32.75 -10.85
C ASP A 338 -7.61 33.62 -10.00
N PRO A 339 -7.26 34.90 -9.72
CA PRO A 339 -8.12 35.78 -8.93
C PRO A 339 -9.51 35.98 -9.53
N ALA A 340 -9.62 35.92 -10.86
CA ALA A 340 -10.90 36.04 -11.56
C ALA A 340 -11.79 34.82 -11.26
N PHE A 341 -11.23 33.62 -11.34
CA PHE A 341 -11.96 32.40 -10.98
C PHE A 341 -12.34 32.36 -9.50
N PHE A 342 -11.41 32.68 -8.60
CA PHE A 342 -11.68 32.66 -7.15
C PHE A 342 -12.85 33.57 -6.74
N SER A 343 -13.02 34.71 -7.41
CA SER A 343 -14.01 35.74 -7.07
C SER A 343 -15.28 35.73 -7.96
N SER A 344 -15.39 34.77 -8.88
CA SER A 344 -16.37 34.78 -9.98
C SER A 344 -17.82 34.42 -9.62
N CYS A 345 -18.09 33.83 -8.45
CA CYS A 345 -19.43 33.35 -8.07
C CYS A 345 -20.28 34.45 -7.40
N GLN A 346 -21.59 34.48 -7.65
CA GLN A 346 -22.51 35.44 -7.02
C GLN A 346 -22.62 35.23 -5.50
N LYS A 347 -22.58 33.97 -5.06
CA LYS A 347 -22.63 33.57 -3.64
C LYS A 347 -21.22 33.29 -3.12
N GLN A 348 -20.39 34.35 -3.07
CA GLN A 348 -18.94 34.22 -2.82
C GLN A 348 -18.58 33.46 -1.54
N GLU A 349 -19.27 33.73 -0.44
CA GLU A 349 -19.01 33.05 0.84
C GLU A 349 -19.21 31.53 0.73
N MET A 350 -20.36 31.11 0.22
CA MET A 350 -20.68 29.68 0.05
C MET A 350 -19.81 29.01 -1.00
N TRP A 351 -19.47 29.73 -2.07
CA TRP A 351 -18.52 29.26 -3.07
C TRP A 351 -17.15 28.95 -2.46
N GLN A 352 -16.58 29.87 -1.69
CA GLN A 352 -15.26 29.67 -1.10
C GLN A 352 -15.26 28.58 -0.02
N LYS A 353 -16.32 28.49 0.81
CA LYS A 353 -16.49 27.41 1.80
C LYS A 353 -16.55 26.03 1.12
N LEU A 354 -17.38 25.88 0.08
CA LEU A 354 -17.48 24.63 -0.68
C LEU A 354 -16.23 24.31 -1.51
N LEU A 355 -15.57 25.31 -2.07
CA LEU A 355 -14.30 25.15 -2.80
C LEU A 355 -13.21 24.62 -1.88
N PHE A 356 -13.04 25.22 -0.69
CA PHE A 356 -12.07 24.73 0.30
C PHE A 356 -12.40 23.31 0.75
N GLY A 357 -13.68 23.04 1.07
CA GLY A 357 -14.15 21.72 1.45
C GLY A 357 -13.89 20.66 0.37
N LEU A 358 -14.14 20.98 -0.91
CA LEU A 358 -13.86 20.08 -2.04
C LEU A 358 -12.36 19.82 -2.22
N CYS A 359 -11.51 20.85 -2.12
CA CYS A 359 -10.05 20.69 -2.14
C CYS A 359 -9.57 19.81 -0.99
N PHE A 360 -10.13 19.98 0.22
CA PHE A 360 -9.82 19.13 1.36
C PHE A 360 -10.28 17.69 1.13
N PHE A 361 -11.49 17.48 0.61
CA PHE A 361 -11.99 16.16 0.23
C PHE A 361 -11.07 15.49 -0.81
N HIS A 362 -10.61 16.23 -1.81
CA HIS A 362 -9.66 15.73 -2.82
C HIS A 362 -8.35 15.25 -2.18
N ALA A 363 -7.76 16.09 -1.32
CA ALA A 363 -6.56 15.73 -0.56
C ALA A 363 -6.80 14.50 0.33
N LEU A 364 -7.96 14.44 1.00
CA LEU A 364 -8.36 13.35 1.88
C LEU A 364 -8.47 12.03 1.11
N VAL A 365 -9.19 11.99 -0.02
CA VAL A 365 -9.38 10.73 -0.77
C VAL A 365 -8.09 10.23 -1.41
N GLN A 366 -7.18 11.13 -1.80
CA GLN A 366 -5.87 10.78 -2.33
C GLN A 366 -4.95 10.20 -1.24
N GLU A 367 -4.80 10.90 -0.12
CA GLU A 367 -3.94 10.47 0.98
C GLU A 367 -4.46 9.21 1.68
N ARG A 368 -5.78 9.05 1.74
CA ARG A 368 -6.40 7.85 2.32
C ARG A 368 -5.99 6.56 1.62
N ARG A 369 -5.54 6.61 0.36
CA ARG A 369 -4.99 5.45 -0.38
C ARG A 369 -3.74 4.85 0.26
N ASN A 370 -2.98 5.64 1.01
CA ASN A 370 -1.76 5.19 1.67
C ASN A 370 -2.04 4.17 2.78
N PHE A 371 -3.26 4.11 3.31
CA PHE A 371 -3.67 3.14 4.35
C PHE A 371 -4.08 1.77 3.78
N GLY A 372 -3.89 1.52 2.48
CA GLY A 372 -4.24 0.25 1.86
C GLY A 372 -5.73 -0.11 2.04
N PRO A 373 -6.08 -1.36 2.34
CA PRO A 373 -7.47 -1.83 2.49
C PRO A 373 -8.29 -1.15 3.62
N LEU A 374 -7.65 -0.54 4.61
CA LEU A 374 -8.34 0.30 5.62
C LEU A 374 -8.82 1.62 5.01
N GLY A 375 -8.03 2.15 4.07
CA GLY A 375 -8.34 3.35 3.30
C GLY A 375 -9.37 3.07 2.23
N TRP A 376 -9.02 2.20 1.27
CA TRP A 376 -9.84 1.77 0.13
C TRP A 376 -9.58 0.30 -0.17
N ASN A 377 -10.62 -0.49 -0.46
CA ASN A 377 -10.44 -1.88 -0.88
C ASN A 377 -9.63 -1.94 -2.19
N ILE A 378 -9.91 -1.02 -3.13
CA ILE A 378 -9.18 -0.88 -4.40
C ILE A 378 -8.46 0.49 -4.44
N PRO A 379 -7.17 0.55 -4.81
CA PRO A 379 -6.41 1.79 -4.83
C PRO A 379 -6.76 2.67 -6.04
N TYR A 380 -7.92 3.33 -6.02
CA TYR A 380 -8.39 4.21 -7.09
C TYR A 380 -7.49 5.41 -7.33
N GLU A 381 -7.39 5.85 -8.58
CA GLU A 381 -6.59 7.02 -8.97
C GLU A 381 -7.49 8.24 -9.15
N PHE A 382 -7.70 8.99 -8.08
CA PHE A 382 -8.38 10.29 -8.12
C PHE A 382 -7.42 11.37 -8.61
N ASN A 383 -7.83 12.14 -9.62
CA ASN A 383 -6.94 13.07 -10.31
C ASN A 383 -7.47 14.51 -10.32
N GLU A 384 -6.63 15.44 -10.80
CA GLU A 384 -6.96 16.87 -10.90
C GLU A 384 -8.15 17.14 -11.83
N SER A 385 -8.42 16.27 -12.81
CA SER A 385 -9.59 16.44 -13.69
C SER A 385 -10.90 16.25 -12.93
N ASP A 386 -10.95 15.28 -12.01
CA ASP A 386 -12.13 15.02 -11.15
C ASP A 386 -12.39 16.23 -10.23
N LEU A 387 -11.33 16.85 -9.72
CA LEU A 387 -11.40 18.07 -8.92
C LEU A 387 -11.90 19.26 -9.75
N ARG A 388 -11.27 19.54 -10.90
CA ARG A 388 -11.59 20.69 -11.75
C ARG A 388 -13.03 20.68 -12.27
N ILE A 389 -13.53 19.52 -12.70
CA ILE A 389 -14.93 19.42 -13.16
C ILE A 389 -15.91 19.65 -12.00
N SER A 390 -15.60 19.12 -10.82
CA SER A 390 -16.43 19.28 -9.62
C SER A 390 -16.46 20.75 -9.17
N MET A 391 -15.34 21.47 -9.20
CA MET A 391 -15.26 22.91 -8.92
C MET A 391 -16.17 23.71 -9.86
N ARG A 392 -16.09 23.46 -11.18
CA ARG A 392 -16.91 24.15 -12.18
C ARG A 392 -18.41 23.85 -12.00
N GLN A 393 -18.75 22.61 -11.66
CA GLN A 393 -20.14 22.25 -11.37
C GLN A 393 -20.66 23.00 -10.14
N ILE A 394 -19.91 23.03 -9.02
CA ILE A 394 -20.32 23.82 -7.83
C ILE A 394 -20.58 25.27 -8.24
N GLN A 395 -19.66 25.89 -8.98
CA GLN A 395 -19.78 27.28 -9.44
C GLN A 395 -21.05 27.50 -10.29
N MET A 396 -21.32 26.60 -11.24
CA MET A 396 -22.51 26.63 -12.09
C MET A 396 -23.79 26.56 -11.24
N PHE A 397 -23.90 25.56 -10.35
CA PHE A 397 -25.08 25.38 -9.51
C PHE A 397 -25.33 26.55 -8.54
N LEU A 398 -24.27 27.11 -7.96
CA LEU A 398 -24.39 28.27 -7.06
C LEU A 398 -24.84 29.54 -7.79
N ASN A 399 -24.52 29.69 -9.07
CA ASN A 399 -24.92 30.83 -9.89
C ASN A 399 -26.33 30.66 -10.49
N GLU A 400 -26.77 29.43 -10.79
CA GLU A 400 -28.06 29.17 -11.45
C GLU A 400 -29.23 29.00 -10.48
N TYR A 401 -28.99 28.45 -9.28
CA TYR A 401 -30.06 28.12 -8.33
C TYR A 401 -30.07 29.07 -7.13
N GLU A 402 -31.26 29.43 -6.64
CA GLU A 402 -31.45 30.26 -5.43
C GLU A 402 -31.10 29.50 -4.15
N GLU A 403 -31.51 28.24 -4.02
CA GLU A 403 -31.11 27.34 -2.94
C GLU A 403 -29.99 26.41 -3.39
N ILE A 404 -29.09 26.03 -2.47
CA ILE A 404 -27.96 25.15 -2.79
C ILE A 404 -28.47 23.70 -2.91
N PRO A 405 -28.37 23.06 -4.09
CA PRO A 405 -28.91 21.72 -4.29
C PRO A 405 -27.88 20.66 -3.85
N PHE A 406 -27.71 20.49 -2.53
CA PHE A 406 -26.73 19.56 -1.94
C PHE A 406 -26.89 18.11 -2.44
N GLU A 407 -28.12 17.64 -2.66
CA GLU A 407 -28.37 16.28 -3.18
C GLU A 407 -27.81 16.12 -4.60
N ALA A 408 -28.02 17.12 -5.47
CA ALA A 408 -27.50 17.10 -6.83
C ALA A 408 -25.97 17.20 -6.84
N LEU A 409 -25.39 18.06 -6.01
CA LEU A 409 -23.94 18.18 -5.86
C LEU A 409 -23.31 16.88 -5.35
N THR A 410 -23.94 16.23 -4.38
CA THR A 410 -23.53 14.92 -3.84
C THR A 410 -23.57 13.84 -4.90
N TYR A 411 -24.64 13.79 -5.69
CA TYR A 411 -24.75 12.83 -6.78
C TYR A 411 -23.69 13.08 -7.87
N LEU A 412 -23.54 14.31 -8.35
CA LEU A 412 -22.59 14.62 -9.42
C LEU A 412 -21.14 14.39 -9.00
N THR A 413 -20.75 14.85 -7.80
CA THR A 413 -19.37 14.67 -7.32
C THR A 413 -19.13 13.22 -6.90
N GLY A 414 -20.07 12.64 -6.13
CA GLY A 414 -19.93 11.33 -5.49
C GLY A 414 -20.22 10.13 -6.38
N GLU A 415 -21.22 10.19 -7.26
CA GLU A 415 -21.59 9.08 -8.18
C GLU A 415 -20.99 9.26 -9.57
N CYS A 416 -20.94 10.48 -10.12
CA CYS A 416 -20.48 10.71 -11.49
C CYS A 416 -18.97 10.98 -11.58
N ASN A 417 -18.48 12.03 -10.93
CA ASN A 417 -17.09 12.49 -11.11
C ASN A 417 -16.10 11.56 -10.41
N TYR A 418 -16.14 11.48 -9.07
CA TYR A 418 -15.28 10.58 -8.31
C TYR A 418 -15.83 9.15 -8.34
N GLY A 419 -17.15 8.99 -8.23
CA GLY A 419 -17.82 7.68 -8.24
C GLY A 419 -17.67 6.90 -9.55
N GLY A 420 -17.46 7.59 -10.68
CA GLY A 420 -17.18 6.96 -11.97
C GLY A 420 -15.90 6.12 -11.96
N ARG A 421 -14.97 6.38 -11.03
CA ARG A 421 -13.76 5.56 -10.82
C ARG A 421 -13.97 4.41 -9.85
N VAL A 422 -14.96 4.51 -8.98
CA VAL A 422 -15.18 3.59 -7.86
C VAL A 422 -16.07 2.44 -8.28
N THR A 423 -15.46 1.26 -8.34
CA THR A 423 -16.06 0.01 -8.83
C THR A 423 -16.63 -0.88 -7.72
N ASP A 424 -16.10 -0.80 -6.50
CA ASP A 424 -16.53 -1.60 -5.35
C ASP A 424 -17.66 -0.90 -4.59
N ASP A 425 -18.69 -1.65 -4.19
CA ASP A 425 -19.87 -1.09 -3.53
C ASP A 425 -19.58 -0.56 -2.12
N LYS A 426 -18.62 -1.16 -1.40
CA LYS A 426 -18.23 -0.71 -0.05
C LYS A 426 -17.35 0.53 -0.14
N ASP A 427 -16.47 0.60 -1.13
CA ASP A 427 -15.70 1.80 -1.42
C ASP A 427 -16.61 2.96 -1.87
N ARG A 428 -17.66 2.70 -2.66
CA ARG A 428 -18.64 3.74 -3.04
C ARG A 428 -19.39 4.28 -1.82
N ARG A 429 -19.82 3.39 -0.92
CA ARG A 429 -20.42 3.75 0.38
C ARG A 429 -19.46 4.63 1.21
N LEU A 430 -18.16 4.34 1.20
CA LEU A 430 -17.15 5.16 1.85
C LEU A 430 -17.00 6.53 1.20
N LEU A 431 -16.86 6.59 -0.12
CA LEU A 431 -16.72 7.85 -0.86
C LEU A 431 -17.85 8.83 -0.53
N LEU A 432 -19.11 8.35 -0.55
CA LEU A 432 -20.28 9.16 -0.20
C LEU A 432 -20.29 9.57 1.28
N SER A 433 -19.86 8.68 2.18
CA SER A 433 -19.74 8.99 3.61
C SER A 433 -18.75 10.13 3.85
N LEU A 434 -17.58 10.09 3.21
CA LEU A 434 -16.56 11.13 3.27
C LEU A 434 -17.03 12.44 2.62
N LEU A 435 -17.69 12.36 1.46
CA LEU A 435 -18.22 13.54 0.77
C LEU A 435 -19.29 14.26 1.61
N SER A 436 -20.06 13.52 2.39
CA SER A 436 -21.10 14.09 3.27
C SER A 436 -20.56 14.96 4.40
N ILE A 437 -19.24 14.94 4.65
CA ILE A 437 -18.57 15.89 5.56
C ILE A 437 -18.57 17.30 4.97
N VAL A 438 -18.50 17.41 3.63
CA VAL A 438 -18.41 18.68 2.90
C VAL A 438 -19.78 19.13 2.42
N TYR A 439 -20.54 18.24 1.79
CA TYR A 439 -21.87 18.57 1.27
C TYR A 439 -22.94 18.36 2.33
N THR A 440 -22.96 19.25 3.30
CA THR A 440 -23.97 19.36 4.34
C THR A 440 -24.34 20.83 4.55
N LYS A 441 -25.54 21.09 5.07
CA LYS A 441 -25.95 22.45 5.45
C LYS A 441 -25.09 23.02 6.60
N ASP A 442 -24.50 22.15 7.41
CA ASP A 442 -23.66 22.57 8.54
C ASP A 442 -22.38 23.32 8.10
N ILE A 443 -21.97 23.18 6.83
CA ILE A 443 -20.80 23.87 6.26
C ILE A 443 -20.96 25.40 6.24
N GLU A 444 -22.19 25.90 6.37
CA GLU A 444 -22.49 27.33 6.46
C GLU A 444 -21.90 27.97 7.73
N GLN A 445 -21.67 27.18 8.78
CA GLN A 445 -21.13 27.65 10.06
C GLN A 445 -19.70 28.18 9.91
N ASP A 446 -19.40 29.27 10.61
CA ASP A 446 -18.04 29.81 10.64
C ASP A 446 -17.09 28.86 11.37
N LYS A 447 -15.91 28.65 10.78
CA LYS A 447 -14.93 27.66 11.23
C LYS A 447 -15.52 26.25 11.37
N TYR A 448 -16.41 25.86 10.44
CA TYR A 448 -16.89 24.48 10.34
C TYR A 448 -15.71 23.49 10.36
N GLN A 449 -15.76 22.52 11.27
CA GLN A 449 -14.71 21.52 11.49
C GLN A 449 -14.84 20.41 10.45
N LEU A 450 -13.77 20.16 9.69
CA LEU A 450 -13.71 19.10 8.67
C LEU A 450 -13.24 17.76 9.26
N SER A 451 -12.54 17.80 10.39
CA SER A 451 -12.17 16.63 11.18
C SER A 451 -12.41 16.89 12.66
N PRO A 452 -12.43 15.85 13.50
CA PRO A 452 -12.33 16.03 14.95
C PRO A 452 -11.12 16.91 15.31
N GLY A 453 -11.28 17.81 16.29
CA GLY A 453 -10.26 18.74 16.74
C GLY A 453 -10.44 20.17 16.22
N GLU A 454 -9.48 21.05 16.52
CA GLU A 454 -9.53 22.48 16.16
C GLU A 454 -8.59 22.87 15.01
N GLU A 455 -7.80 21.94 14.50
CA GLU A 455 -6.75 22.22 13.51
C GLU A 455 -7.29 22.31 12.07
N TYR A 456 -8.23 21.44 11.69
CA TYR A 456 -8.76 21.35 10.33
C TYR A 456 -10.20 21.88 10.28
N TYR A 457 -10.31 23.18 10.02
CA TYR A 457 -11.57 23.88 9.77
C TYR A 457 -11.57 24.61 8.43
N ILE A 458 -12.74 25.06 8.00
CA ILE A 458 -12.89 25.93 6.84
C ILE A 458 -12.59 27.39 7.23
N PRO A 459 -11.62 28.06 6.59
CA PRO A 459 -11.33 29.46 6.87
C PRO A 459 -12.54 30.37 6.69
N ILE A 460 -12.59 31.44 7.48
CA ILE A 460 -13.60 32.48 7.33
C ILE A 460 -13.43 33.16 5.96
N HIS A 461 -14.55 33.58 5.36
CA HIS A 461 -14.56 34.29 4.09
C HIS A 461 -13.54 35.46 4.08
N GLY A 462 -12.72 35.52 3.04
CA GLY A 462 -11.60 36.44 2.96
C GLY A 462 -10.87 36.41 1.62
N PRO A 463 -9.78 37.18 1.48
CA PRO A 463 -8.97 37.18 0.27
C PRO A 463 -8.27 35.82 0.07
N TYR A 464 -7.99 35.45 -1.18
CA TYR A 464 -7.26 34.21 -1.53
C TYR A 464 -6.02 33.95 -0.65
N GLN A 465 -5.27 34.99 -0.31
CA GLN A 465 -4.05 34.91 0.49
C GLN A 465 -4.28 34.39 1.93
N SER A 466 -5.44 34.66 2.54
CA SER A 466 -5.73 34.17 3.91
C SER A 466 -5.89 32.65 3.93
N TYR A 467 -6.44 32.06 2.87
CA TYR A 467 -6.53 30.62 2.72
C TYR A 467 -5.15 29.98 2.58
N ILE A 468 -4.26 30.57 1.77
CA ILE A 468 -2.88 30.10 1.61
C ILE A 468 -2.12 30.14 2.94
N GLU A 469 -2.24 31.24 3.69
CA GLU A 469 -1.58 31.39 4.99
C GLU A 469 -2.06 30.34 5.98
N TYR A 470 -3.37 30.11 6.06
CA TYR A 470 -3.93 29.05 6.89
C TYR A 470 -3.45 27.65 6.46
N ILE A 471 -3.44 27.33 5.17
CA ILE A 471 -2.95 26.02 4.72
C ILE A 471 -1.47 25.83 5.12
N ARG A 472 -0.66 26.90 5.11
CA ARG A 472 0.73 26.85 5.58
C ARG A 472 0.87 26.64 7.09
N THR A 473 -0.14 26.96 7.91
CA THR A 473 -0.11 26.68 9.35
C THR A 473 -0.45 25.23 9.69
N LEU A 474 -1.02 24.46 8.76
CA LEU A 474 -1.38 23.06 9.00
C LEU A 474 -0.14 22.18 9.30
N PRO A 475 -0.31 21.12 10.11
CA PRO A 475 0.76 20.15 10.39
C PRO A 475 1.32 19.50 9.12
N ILE A 476 2.62 19.19 9.13
CA ILE A 476 3.29 18.45 8.05
C ILE A 476 2.86 16.97 8.09
N THR A 477 2.88 16.38 9.28
CA THR A 477 2.38 15.02 9.52
C THR A 477 0.89 15.10 9.87
N THR A 478 0.06 14.41 9.10
CA THR A 478 -1.39 14.38 9.30
C THR A 478 -1.78 13.18 10.16
N HIS A 479 -2.57 13.41 11.21
CA HIS A 479 -3.09 12.33 12.06
C HIS A 479 -4.18 11.49 11.36
N PRO A 480 -4.30 10.18 11.65
CA PRO A 480 -5.30 9.29 11.03
C PRO A 480 -6.74 9.74 11.17
N GLU A 481 -7.06 10.45 12.25
CA GLU A 481 -8.41 10.94 12.54
C GLU A 481 -8.92 11.94 11.48
N VAL A 482 -8.02 12.67 10.83
CA VAL A 482 -8.33 13.59 9.73
C VAL A 482 -8.92 12.83 8.54
N PHE A 483 -8.46 11.59 8.32
CA PHE A 483 -9.01 10.71 7.30
C PHE A 483 -10.28 9.99 7.79
N GLY A 484 -10.64 10.11 9.07
CA GLY A 484 -11.71 9.35 9.71
C GLY A 484 -11.27 7.97 10.22
N LEU A 485 -9.97 7.69 10.29
CA LEU A 485 -9.39 6.41 10.75
C LEU A 485 -8.99 6.46 12.22
N HIS A 486 -8.91 5.31 12.88
CA HIS A 486 -8.37 5.20 14.24
C HIS A 486 -6.83 5.34 14.23
N GLU A 487 -6.20 5.78 15.32
CA GLU A 487 -4.74 5.98 15.42
C GLU A 487 -3.92 4.74 15.03
N ASN A 488 -4.44 3.56 15.35
CA ASN A 488 -3.85 2.26 14.97
C ASN A 488 -3.64 2.09 13.46
N ALA A 489 -4.36 2.83 12.61
CA ALA A 489 -4.18 2.76 11.16
C ALA A 489 -2.77 3.22 10.74
N ASP A 490 -2.15 4.15 11.48
CA ASP A 490 -0.76 4.53 11.22
C ASP A 490 0.21 3.38 11.46
N ILE A 491 -0.02 2.54 12.48
CA ILE A 491 0.84 1.38 12.74
C ILE A 491 0.84 0.43 11.54
N THR A 492 -0.34 0.16 10.97
CA THR A 492 -0.46 -0.70 9.77
C THR A 492 0.22 -0.06 8.56
N LYS A 493 -0.02 1.24 8.33
CA LYS A 493 0.58 2.02 7.23
C LYS A 493 2.10 2.04 7.34
N ASP A 494 2.63 2.45 8.49
CA ASP A 494 4.06 2.62 8.72
C ASP A 494 4.81 1.25 8.69
N ASN A 495 4.17 0.17 9.13
CA ASN A 495 4.69 -1.19 8.96
C ASN A 495 4.78 -1.59 7.48
N GLN A 496 3.78 -1.25 6.67
CA GLN A 496 3.81 -1.50 5.23
C GLN A 496 4.93 -0.70 4.55
N GLU A 497 5.09 0.58 4.90
CA GLU A 497 6.18 1.41 4.40
C GLU A 497 7.56 0.85 4.78
N THR A 498 7.72 0.40 6.03
CA THR A 498 8.94 -0.26 6.49
C THR A 498 9.26 -1.53 5.69
N ASN A 499 8.26 -2.38 5.47
CA ASN A 499 8.42 -3.59 4.66
C ASN A 499 8.77 -3.26 3.20
N GLN A 500 8.17 -2.21 2.62
CA GLN A 500 8.49 -1.74 1.27
C GLN A 500 9.93 -1.22 1.18
N LEU A 501 10.37 -0.43 2.17
CA LEU A 501 11.74 0.09 2.24
C LEU A 501 12.75 -1.07 2.28
N PHE A 502 12.58 -2.02 3.21
CA PHE A 502 13.50 -3.15 3.35
C PHE A 502 13.48 -4.11 2.18
N SER A 503 12.30 -4.45 1.65
CA SER A 503 12.21 -5.29 0.45
C SER A 503 12.86 -4.63 -0.76
N GLY A 504 12.66 -3.32 -0.95
CA GLY A 504 13.33 -2.53 -1.98
C GLY A 504 14.85 -2.57 -1.83
N VAL A 505 15.37 -2.36 -0.62
CA VAL A 505 16.81 -2.47 -0.33
C VAL A 505 17.33 -3.87 -0.64
N LEU A 506 16.63 -4.93 -0.21
CA LEU A 506 17.02 -6.32 -0.46
C LEU A 506 17.12 -6.65 -1.95
N LEU A 507 16.28 -6.05 -2.80
CA LEU A 507 16.36 -6.23 -4.26
C LEU A 507 17.62 -5.61 -4.88
N THR A 508 18.26 -4.65 -4.21
CA THR A 508 19.49 -4.00 -4.68
C THR A 508 20.77 -4.69 -4.21
N LEU A 509 20.68 -5.58 -3.22
CA LEU A 509 21.85 -6.29 -2.69
C LEU A 509 22.25 -7.46 -3.61
N PRO A 510 23.55 -7.70 -3.82
CA PRO A 510 24.01 -8.88 -4.53
C PRO A 510 23.56 -10.14 -3.79
N ARG A 511 23.01 -11.10 -4.55
CA ARG A 511 22.63 -12.44 -4.05
C ARG A 511 23.88 -13.29 -3.80
N GLU A 512 24.79 -12.82 -2.97
CA GLU A 512 25.94 -13.61 -2.56
C GLU A 512 25.58 -14.54 -1.40
N ALA A 513 25.83 -15.83 -1.61
CA ALA A 513 25.77 -16.85 -0.57
C ALA A 513 26.89 -16.58 0.44
N GLY A 514 26.58 -15.90 1.54
CA GLY A 514 27.50 -15.78 2.68
C GLY A 514 27.81 -17.16 3.25
N GLY A 515 29.08 -17.56 3.18
CA GLY A 515 29.59 -18.81 3.74
C GLY A 515 29.55 -18.78 5.27
N GLY A 516 28.82 -19.71 5.87
CA GLY A 516 28.76 -19.91 7.33
C GLY A 516 27.51 -20.64 7.83
N GLY A 517 26.42 -20.63 7.06
CA GLY A 517 25.17 -21.34 7.39
C GLY A 517 24.96 -22.64 6.60
N LYS A 518 23.91 -23.40 6.97
CA LYS A 518 23.37 -24.51 6.16
C LYS A 518 23.20 -24.04 4.72
N SER A 519 23.46 -24.92 3.76
CA SER A 519 23.23 -24.56 2.37
C SER A 519 21.73 -24.27 2.16
N PRO A 520 21.36 -23.40 1.20
CA PRO A 520 19.95 -23.20 0.83
C PRO A 520 19.25 -24.52 0.49
N GLN A 521 19.98 -25.47 -0.10
CA GLN A 521 19.50 -26.80 -0.46
C GLN A 521 19.16 -27.63 0.78
N GLU A 522 20.06 -27.70 1.77
CA GLU A 522 19.82 -28.40 3.04
C GLU A 522 18.64 -27.81 3.81
N THR A 523 18.55 -26.48 3.85
CA THR A 523 17.46 -25.77 4.54
C THR A 523 16.10 -26.11 3.93
N VAL A 524 16.00 -26.09 2.60
CA VAL A 524 14.77 -26.42 1.89
C VAL A 524 14.44 -27.90 2.00
N GLU A 525 15.43 -28.80 1.96
CA GLU A 525 15.19 -30.25 2.13
C GLU A 525 14.68 -30.58 3.54
N ASP A 526 15.25 -29.98 4.58
CA ASP A 526 14.79 -30.16 5.97
C ASP A 526 13.35 -29.66 6.14
N LEU A 527 13.03 -28.48 5.59
CA LEU A 527 11.68 -27.93 5.63
C LEU A 527 10.67 -28.80 4.87
N ALA A 528 11.04 -29.28 3.68
CA ALA A 528 10.20 -30.18 2.90
C ALA A 528 9.91 -31.48 3.67
N ARG A 529 10.92 -32.04 4.33
CA ARG A 529 10.79 -33.27 5.13
C ARG A 529 9.89 -33.06 6.34
N ASP A 530 10.04 -31.94 7.05
CA ASP A 530 9.19 -31.57 8.18
C ASP A 530 7.73 -31.43 7.77
N ILE A 531 7.45 -30.66 6.70
CA ILE A 531 6.08 -30.48 6.19
C ILE A 531 5.46 -31.81 5.77
N LEU A 532 6.19 -32.65 5.03
CA LEU A 532 5.71 -33.97 4.59
C LEU A 532 5.40 -34.89 5.77
N SER A 533 6.16 -34.81 6.87
CA SER A 533 5.93 -35.63 8.06
C SER A 533 4.67 -35.25 8.83
N LYS A 534 4.25 -33.97 8.77
CA LYS A 534 3.08 -33.43 9.47
C LYS A 534 1.80 -33.54 8.65
N LEU A 535 1.88 -33.66 7.32
CA LEU A 535 0.73 -33.69 6.43
C LEU A 535 -0.05 -35.03 6.54
N PRO A 536 -1.33 -35.03 6.96
CA PRO A 536 -2.11 -36.26 7.11
C PRO A 536 -2.42 -36.90 5.74
N ASN A 537 -2.88 -38.15 5.74
CA ASN A 537 -3.37 -38.82 4.54
C ASN A 537 -4.64 -38.15 3.99
N ASP A 538 -4.87 -38.30 2.69
CA ASP A 538 -6.04 -37.74 2.03
C ASP A 538 -7.35 -38.36 2.55
N PHE A 539 -8.43 -37.59 2.53
CA PHE A 539 -9.73 -38.05 3.00
C PHE A 539 -10.29 -39.14 2.07
N ASN A 540 -10.74 -40.27 2.64
CA ASN A 540 -11.43 -41.31 1.89
C ASN A 540 -12.87 -40.88 1.55
N LEU A 541 -13.05 -40.34 0.34
CA LEU A 541 -14.33 -39.80 -0.11
C LEU A 541 -15.43 -40.87 -0.21
N GLU A 542 -15.09 -42.13 -0.50
CA GLU A 542 -16.09 -43.21 -0.60
C GLU A 542 -16.70 -43.54 0.77
N GLU A 543 -15.88 -43.63 1.81
CA GLU A 543 -16.34 -43.85 3.18
C GLU A 543 -17.17 -42.67 3.69
N VAL A 544 -16.73 -41.44 3.38
CA VAL A 544 -17.49 -40.23 3.74
C VAL A 544 -18.84 -40.20 3.04
N MET A 545 -18.91 -40.57 1.75
CA MET A 545 -20.17 -40.63 1.00
C MET A 545 -21.13 -41.68 1.55
N LYS A 546 -20.63 -42.81 2.06
CA LYS A 546 -21.45 -43.82 2.74
C LYS A 546 -21.98 -43.31 4.08
N LYS A 547 -21.16 -42.60 4.86
CA LYS A 547 -21.52 -42.07 6.19
C LYS A 547 -22.42 -40.83 6.12
N TYR A 548 -22.20 -39.95 5.14
CA TYR A 548 -22.93 -38.70 4.92
C TYR A 548 -23.52 -38.68 3.50
N PRO A 549 -24.58 -39.45 3.24
CA PRO A 549 -25.22 -39.50 1.93
C PRO A 549 -25.85 -38.14 1.58
N VAL A 550 -25.98 -37.87 0.28
CA VAL A 550 -26.68 -36.66 -0.20
C VAL A 550 -28.16 -36.81 0.11
N LEU A 551 -28.66 -36.02 1.06
CA LEU A 551 -30.05 -36.06 1.50
C LEU A 551 -30.72 -34.73 1.22
N TYR A 552 -31.95 -34.79 0.70
CA TYR A 552 -32.74 -33.57 0.48
C TYR A 552 -32.95 -32.78 1.78
N LYS A 553 -33.04 -33.41 2.95
CA LYS A 553 -33.24 -32.69 4.22
C LYS A 553 -31.94 -32.22 4.89
N GLU A 554 -30.77 -32.60 4.36
CA GLU A 554 -29.47 -32.27 4.98
C GLU A 554 -28.46 -31.83 3.91
N SER A 555 -28.48 -30.55 3.57
CA SER A 555 -27.56 -29.92 2.62
C SER A 555 -26.11 -29.87 3.12
N MET A 556 -25.86 -29.94 4.44
CA MET A 556 -24.50 -29.88 4.98
C MET A 556 -23.64 -31.07 4.53
N ASN A 557 -24.24 -32.23 4.25
CA ASN A 557 -23.51 -33.39 3.74
C ASN A 557 -22.86 -33.10 2.38
N THR A 558 -23.57 -32.37 1.51
CA THR A 558 -23.06 -31.94 0.21
C THR A 558 -21.92 -30.93 0.38
N VAL A 559 -22.06 -29.99 1.31
CA VAL A 559 -21.01 -29.00 1.62
C VAL A 559 -19.74 -29.72 2.09
N LEU A 560 -19.86 -30.62 3.08
CA LEU A 560 -18.74 -31.41 3.57
C LEU A 560 -18.01 -32.13 2.43
N ARG A 561 -18.75 -32.85 1.56
CA ARG A 561 -18.14 -33.56 0.42
C ARG A 561 -17.37 -32.64 -0.52
N GLN A 562 -17.93 -31.48 -0.87
CA GLN A 562 -17.28 -30.53 -1.78
C GLN A 562 -15.99 -29.95 -1.19
N GLU A 563 -16.00 -29.68 0.11
CA GLU A 563 -14.85 -29.15 0.83
C GLU A 563 -13.71 -30.17 0.88
N LEU A 564 -14.00 -31.42 1.23
CA LEU A 564 -12.99 -32.49 1.26
C LEU A 564 -12.34 -32.73 -0.11
N ILE A 565 -13.10 -32.64 -1.20
CA ILE A 565 -12.55 -32.74 -2.57
C ILE A 565 -11.53 -31.63 -2.83
N ARG A 566 -11.81 -30.40 -2.37
CA ARG A 566 -10.89 -29.27 -2.55
C ARG A 566 -9.63 -29.44 -1.69
N PHE A 567 -9.77 -29.85 -0.44
CA PHE A 567 -8.63 -30.11 0.43
C PHE A 567 -7.74 -31.24 -0.09
N ASN A 568 -8.31 -32.36 -0.55
CA ASN A 568 -7.53 -33.45 -1.15
C ASN A 568 -6.72 -32.98 -2.37
N ARG A 569 -7.32 -32.15 -3.24
CA ARG A 569 -6.58 -31.57 -4.39
C ARG A 569 -5.41 -30.69 -3.95
N LEU A 570 -5.58 -29.91 -2.89
CA LEU A 570 -4.52 -29.08 -2.34
C LEU A 570 -3.40 -29.94 -1.72
N THR A 571 -3.76 -30.91 -0.86
CA THR A 571 -2.78 -31.78 -0.18
C THR A 571 -2.01 -32.64 -1.15
N GLU A 572 -2.64 -33.11 -2.23
CA GLU A 572 -1.99 -33.82 -3.33
C GLU A 572 -0.92 -32.97 -4.03
N VAL A 573 -1.24 -31.71 -4.34
CA VAL A 573 -0.28 -30.78 -4.98
C VAL A 573 0.88 -30.44 -4.05
N VAL A 574 0.60 -30.14 -2.77
CA VAL A 574 1.64 -29.90 -1.76
C VAL A 574 2.56 -31.12 -1.66
N ARG A 575 2.00 -32.32 -1.44
CA ARG A 575 2.76 -33.56 -1.28
C ARG A 575 3.61 -33.88 -2.51
N SER A 576 3.01 -33.87 -3.70
CA SER A 576 3.71 -34.19 -4.96
C SER A 576 4.83 -33.21 -5.26
N SER A 577 4.60 -31.90 -5.06
CA SER A 577 5.63 -30.88 -5.27
C SER A 577 6.83 -31.03 -4.32
N LEU A 578 6.60 -31.33 -3.03
CA LEU A 578 7.68 -31.50 -2.04
C LEU A 578 8.49 -32.77 -2.29
N VAL A 579 7.82 -33.86 -2.68
CA VAL A 579 8.50 -35.10 -3.08
C VAL A 579 9.35 -34.88 -4.33
N ASN A 580 8.81 -34.21 -5.34
CA ASN A 580 9.55 -33.91 -6.58
C ASN A 580 10.68 -32.92 -6.35
N LEU A 581 10.51 -31.92 -5.47
CA LEU A 581 11.56 -30.99 -5.09
C LEU A 581 12.74 -31.73 -4.43
N GLY A 582 12.46 -32.62 -3.48
CA GLY A 582 13.51 -33.45 -2.86
C GLY A 582 14.24 -34.35 -3.85
N ARG A 583 13.56 -34.85 -4.88
CA ARG A 583 14.19 -35.60 -5.97
C ARG A 583 15.01 -34.70 -6.91
N ALA A 584 14.53 -33.49 -7.20
CA ALA A 584 15.23 -32.52 -8.04
C ALA A 584 16.52 -32.01 -7.39
N ILE A 585 16.51 -31.73 -6.08
CA ILE A 585 17.71 -31.37 -5.32
C ILE A 585 18.76 -32.50 -5.39
N LYS A 586 18.33 -33.76 -5.42
CA LYS A 586 19.19 -34.95 -5.55
C LYS A 586 19.60 -35.26 -7.00
N GLY A 587 19.18 -34.44 -7.98
CA GLY A 587 19.47 -34.64 -9.40
C GLY A 587 18.71 -35.82 -10.05
N GLN A 588 17.66 -36.35 -9.41
CA GLN A 588 16.86 -37.47 -9.91
C GLN A 588 15.73 -37.03 -10.84
N VAL A 589 15.32 -35.76 -10.77
CA VAL A 589 14.30 -35.13 -11.59
C VAL A 589 14.84 -33.78 -12.06
N LEU A 590 14.46 -33.32 -13.26
CA LEU A 590 14.85 -32.00 -13.76
C LEU A 590 14.19 -30.90 -12.91
N MET A 591 14.96 -29.89 -12.54
CA MET A 591 14.43 -28.69 -11.92
C MET A 591 13.60 -27.90 -12.95
N SER A 592 12.27 -27.97 -12.85
CA SER A 592 11.37 -27.17 -13.69
C SER A 592 11.21 -25.76 -13.09
N SER A 593 10.69 -24.81 -13.88
CA SER A 593 10.40 -23.46 -13.40
C SER A 593 9.43 -23.46 -12.22
N GLU A 594 8.48 -24.39 -12.17
CA GLU A 594 7.58 -24.54 -11.02
C GLU A 594 8.33 -25.04 -9.77
N LEU A 595 9.25 -25.99 -9.90
CA LEU A 595 10.06 -26.46 -8.77
C LEU A 595 11.06 -25.40 -8.30
N GLU A 596 11.59 -24.57 -9.19
CA GLU A 596 12.39 -23.38 -8.84
C GLU A 596 11.58 -22.35 -8.05
N ASP A 597 10.32 -22.13 -8.40
CA ASP A 597 9.40 -21.29 -7.62
C ASP A 597 9.14 -21.88 -6.23
N VAL A 598 8.91 -23.20 -6.12
CA VAL A 598 8.75 -23.86 -4.81
C VAL A 598 10.03 -23.71 -3.98
N PHE A 599 11.20 -23.98 -4.56
CA PHE A 599 12.49 -23.87 -3.87
C PHE A 599 12.74 -22.45 -3.35
N SER A 600 12.60 -21.46 -4.24
CA SER A 600 12.84 -20.05 -3.91
C SER A 600 11.82 -19.51 -2.91
N SER A 601 10.54 -19.85 -3.08
CA SER A 601 9.46 -19.47 -2.16
C SER A 601 9.67 -20.06 -0.77
N MET A 602 10.04 -21.35 -0.66
CA MET A 602 10.34 -21.98 0.63
C MET A 602 11.55 -21.34 1.32
N LEU A 603 12.58 -20.96 0.55
CA LEU A 603 13.77 -20.31 1.09
C LEU A 603 13.46 -18.94 1.72
N VAL A 604 12.53 -18.18 1.13
CA VAL A 604 12.10 -16.86 1.65
C VAL A 604 10.86 -16.93 2.56
N GLY A 605 10.38 -18.13 2.90
CA GLY A 605 9.24 -18.32 3.81
C GLY A 605 7.88 -17.94 3.21
N LYS A 606 7.73 -17.98 1.88
CA LYS A 606 6.48 -17.68 1.15
C LYS A 606 5.79 -18.96 0.68
N VAL A 607 4.46 -18.93 0.60
CA VAL A 607 3.67 -20.00 -0.02
C VAL A 607 3.92 -20.03 -1.55
N PRO A 608 4.36 -21.16 -2.13
CA PRO A 608 4.58 -21.30 -3.57
C PRO A 608 3.34 -21.02 -4.42
N THR A 609 3.54 -20.51 -5.64
CA THR A 609 2.46 -20.11 -6.54
C THR A 609 1.54 -21.28 -6.92
N MET A 610 2.10 -22.46 -7.14
CA MET A 610 1.33 -23.67 -7.48
C MET A 610 0.42 -24.14 -6.33
N TRP A 611 0.81 -23.90 -5.08
CA TRP A 611 -0.04 -24.18 -3.91
C TRP A 611 -1.15 -23.14 -3.81
N ALA A 612 -0.79 -21.85 -3.91
CA ALA A 612 -1.75 -20.75 -3.85
C ALA A 612 -2.86 -20.87 -4.91
N ALA A 613 -2.53 -21.33 -6.13
CA ALA A 613 -3.50 -21.57 -7.20
C ALA A 613 -4.54 -22.66 -6.87
N LYS A 614 -4.21 -23.57 -5.94
CA LYS A 614 -5.07 -24.65 -5.46
C LYS A 614 -5.41 -24.50 -3.98
N SER A 615 -5.21 -23.31 -3.40
CA SER A 615 -5.50 -23.03 -2.01
C SER A 615 -6.70 -22.10 -1.85
N TYR A 616 -7.16 -21.97 -0.60
CA TYR A 616 -8.03 -20.90 -0.18
C TYR A 616 -7.22 -19.58 -0.14
N PRO A 617 -7.86 -18.41 -0.29
CA PRO A 617 -7.16 -17.13 -0.17
C PRO A 617 -6.48 -17.02 1.20
N SER A 618 -5.19 -16.69 1.23
CA SER A 618 -4.41 -16.50 2.45
C SER A 618 -3.25 -15.56 2.16
N LEU A 619 -2.88 -14.74 3.14
CA LEU A 619 -1.70 -13.87 3.11
C LEU A 619 -0.61 -14.34 4.08
N LYS A 620 -0.81 -15.52 4.68
CA LYS A 620 0.08 -16.07 5.69
C LYS A 620 1.45 -16.45 5.12
N PRO A 621 2.55 -16.19 5.84
CA PRO A 621 3.84 -16.82 5.57
C PRO A 621 3.74 -18.34 5.60
N LEU A 622 4.70 -19.02 4.98
CA LEU A 622 4.69 -20.48 4.79
C LEU A 622 4.42 -21.27 6.09
N GLY A 623 5.09 -20.92 7.20
CA GLY A 623 4.93 -21.61 8.49
C GLY A 623 3.51 -21.48 9.07
N SER A 624 3.01 -20.24 9.15
CA SER A 624 1.64 -19.97 9.61
C SER A 624 0.58 -20.58 8.69
N TYR A 625 0.81 -20.53 7.38
CA TYR A 625 -0.06 -21.14 6.37
C TYR A 625 -0.17 -22.66 6.58
N MET A 626 0.95 -23.34 6.79
CA MET A 626 0.94 -24.80 7.02
C MET A 626 0.22 -25.16 8.33
N SER A 627 0.43 -24.39 9.39
CA SER A 627 -0.27 -24.59 10.67
C SER A 627 -1.78 -24.42 10.52
N ASP A 628 -2.22 -23.38 9.79
CA ASP A 628 -3.62 -23.13 9.47
C ASP A 628 -4.23 -24.25 8.60
N LEU A 629 -3.51 -24.72 7.57
CA LEU A 629 -3.93 -25.84 6.73
C LEU A 629 -4.16 -27.12 7.55
N LEU A 630 -3.21 -27.46 8.43
CA LEU A 630 -3.33 -28.63 9.30
C LEU A 630 -4.53 -28.51 10.26
N ALA A 631 -4.77 -27.33 10.82
CA ALA A 631 -5.93 -27.07 11.67
C ALA A 631 -7.26 -27.27 10.91
N ARG A 632 -7.34 -26.86 9.63
CA ARG A 632 -8.52 -27.09 8.77
C ARG A 632 -8.75 -28.56 8.49
N LEU A 633 -7.69 -29.29 8.14
CA LEU A 633 -7.79 -30.73 7.91
C LEU A 633 -8.28 -31.46 9.18
N ALA A 634 -7.76 -31.07 10.35
CA ALA A 634 -8.21 -31.62 11.63
C ALA A 634 -9.68 -31.28 11.94
N PHE A 635 -10.13 -30.06 11.63
CA PHE A 635 -11.53 -29.65 11.79
C PHE A 635 -12.49 -30.54 10.99
N PHE A 636 -12.18 -30.77 9.71
CA PHE A 636 -13.01 -31.64 8.86
C PHE A 636 -12.90 -33.12 9.24
N GLN A 637 -11.73 -33.58 9.67
CA GLN A 637 -11.57 -34.95 10.18
C GLN A 637 -12.42 -35.20 11.41
N GLU A 638 -12.50 -34.24 12.33
CA GLU A 638 -13.35 -34.34 13.52
C GLU A 638 -14.84 -34.32 13.16
N TRP A 639 -15.24 -33.51 12.17
CA TRP A 639 -16.60 -33.54 11.63
C TRP A 639 -16.92 -34.94 11.07
N ILE A 640 -16.04 -35.51 10.23
CA ILE A 640 -16.23 -36.86 9.69
C ILE A 640 -16.44 -37.87 10.83
N ARG A 641 -15.67 -37.78 11.91
CA ARG A 641 -15.71 -38.72 13.03
C ARG A 641 -16.95 -38.56 13.92
N LYS A 642 -17.22 -37.35 14.43
CA LYS A 642 -18.22 -37.06 15.46
C LYS A 642 -19.56 -36.52 14.93
N GLY A 643 -19.66 -36.16 13.66
CA GLY A 643 -20.83 -35.46 13.12
C GLY A 643 -20.61 -33.94 13.01
N PRO A 644 -21.60 -33.19 12.50
CA PRO A 644 -21.49 -31.75 12.34
C PRO A 644 -21.24 -31.04 13.68
N PRO A 645 -20.30 -30.08 13.73
CA PRO A 645 -20.05 -29.33 14.95
C PRO A 645 -21.22 -28.41 15.29
N SER A 646 -21.40 -28.11 16.58
CA SER A 646 -22.39 -27.11 17.02
C SER A 646 -21.95 -25.67 16.71
N VAL A 647 -20.63 -25.43 16.66
CA VAL A 647 -20.02 -24.15 16.30
C VAL A 647 -19.07 -24.38 15.13
N PHE A 648 -19.42 -23.81 13.99
CA PHE A 648 -18.66 -23.90 12.76
C PHE A 648 -17.51 -22.89 12.75
N TRP A 649 -16.32 -23.33 12.39
CA TRP A 649 -15.20 -22.43 12.12
C TRP A 649 -15.38 -21.87 10.70
N ILE A 650 -16.01 -20.70 10.57
CA ILE A 650 -16.40 -20.17 9.25
C ILE A 650 -15.20 -19.96 8.35
N SER A 651 -14.10 -19.47 8.92
CA SER A 651 -12.87 -19.25 8.16
C SER A 651 -12.16 -20.53 7.80
N GLY A 652 -12.50 -21.68 8.41
CA GLY A 652 -11.96 -22.99 8.09
C GLY A 652 -12.46 -23.57 6.74
N PHE A 653 -13.59 -23.09 6.24
CA PHE A 653 -14.11 -23.49 4.93
C PHE A 653 -13.29 -22.88 3.80
N TYR A 654 -13.07 -23.69 2.78
CA TYR A 654 -12.52 -23.31 1.50
C TYR A 654 -13.48 -22.38 0.74
N PHE A 655 -14.78 -22.70 0.71
CA PHE A 655 -15.81 -21.86 0.11
C PHE A 655 -16.99 -21.62 1.07
N THR A 656 -16.89 -20.52 1.81
CA THR A 656 -17.86 -20.04 2.80
C THR A 656 -19.30 -19.94 2.27
N GLN A 657 -19.48 -19.58 1.01
CA GLN A 657 -20.81 -19.42 0.40
C GLN A 657 -21.56 -20.76 0.27
N SER A 658 -20.86 -21.88 0.03
CA SER A 658 -21.51 -23.20 0.06
C SER A 658 -22.09 -23.50 1.45
N PHE A 659 -21.36 -23.14 2.51
CA PHE A 659 -21.85 -23.29 3.88
C PHE A 659 -23.08 -22.43 4.14
N LEU A 660 -23.03 -21.12 3.84
CA LEU A 660 -24.16 -20.20 4.04
C LEU A 660 -25.42 -20.66 3.29
N THR A 661 -25.27 -21.01 2.01
CA THR A 661 -26.37 -21.54 1.19
C THR A 661 -26.91 -22.85 1.76
N GLY A 662 -26.05 -23.74 2.26
CA GLY A 662 -26.49 -24.98 2.88
C GLY A 662 -27.32 -24.74 4.14
N VAL A 663 -26.97 -23.73 4.95
CA VAL A 663 -27.76 -23.34 6.15
C VAL A 663 -29.14 -22.81 5.72
N SER A 664 -29.18 -21.91 4.74
CA SER A 664 -30.44 -21.38 4.19
C SER A 664 -31.31 -22.48 3.58
N GLN A 665 -30.71 -23.43 2.85
CA GLN A 665 -31.43 -24.57 2.27
C GLN A 665 -32.04 -25.48 3.35
N ASN A 666 -31.30 -25.79 4.40
CA ASN A 666 -31.83 -26.59 5.52
C ASN A 666 -33.01 -25.89 6.19
N TYR A 667 -32.93 -24.56 6.37
CA TYR A 667 -34.03 -23.77 6.92
C TYR A 667 -35.24 -23.71 5.98
N ALA A 668 -35.02 -23.38 4.70
CA ALA A 668 -36.03 -23.34 3.64
C ALA A 668 -36.85 -24.62 3.60
N ARG A 669 -36.16 -25.77 3.60
CA ARG A 669 -36.80 -27.09 3.51
C ARG A 669 -37.54 -27.47 4.78
N LYS A 670 -37.01 -27.08 5.95
CA LYS A 670 -37.64 -27.36 7.24
C LYS A 670 -38.95 -26.58 7.44
N TYR A 671 -38.99 -25.32 7.02
CA TYR A 671 -40.14 -24.42 7.21
C TYR A 671 -40.97 -24.20 5.94
N THR A 672 -40.56 -24.81 4.81
CA THR A 672 -41.24 -24.69 3.50
C THR A 672 -41.36 -23.23 3.04
N ILE A 673 -40.26 -22.47 3.17
CA ILE A 673 -40.14 -21.08 2.73
C ILE A 673 -39.21 -21.04 1.50
N PRO A 674 -39.55 -20.30 0.42
CA PRO A 674 -38.64 -20.11 -0.71
C PRO A 674 -37.28 -19.54 -0.28
N ILE A 675 -36.20 -20.09 -0.84
CA ILE A 675 -34.83 -19.72 -0.42
C ILE A 675 -34.51 -18.24 -0.64
N ASP A 676 -35.10 -17.62 -1.67
CA ASP A 676 -34.86 -16.23 -2.04
C ASP A 676 -35.39 -15.22 -1.01
N TYR A 677 -36.32 -15.64 -0.13
CA TYR A 677 -36.83 -14.83 0.97
C TYR A 677 -36.03 -14.99 2.26
N ILE A 678 -35.03 -15.87 2.29
CA ILE A 678 -34.27 -16.17 3.51
C ILE A 678 -33.03 -15.31 3.60
N GLY A 679 -32.88 -14.62 4.71
CA GLY A 679 -31.65 -13.92 5.12
C GLY A 679 -31.16 -14.42 6.47
N PHE A 680 -30.16 -13.74 7.02
CA PHE A 680 -29.62 -14.02 8.35
C PHE A 680 -29.79 -12.81 9.27
N GLU A 681 -30.38 -13.03 10.45
CA GLU A 681 -30.16 -12.16 11.61
C GLU A 681 -28.91 -12.61 12.36
N PHE A 682 -28.23 -11.67 13.02
CA PHE A 682 -26.98 -11.91 13.72
C PHE A 682 -27.18 -11.66 15.21
N GLU A 683 -27.02 -12.70 16.02
CA GLU A 683 -27.14 -12.58 17.48
C GLU A 683 -25.90 -13.15 18.17
N VAL A 684 -25.30 -12.37 19.07
CA VAL A 684 -24.20 -12.87 19.92
C VAL A 684 -24.80 -13.57 21.14
N LYS A 685 -24.87 -14.91 21.09
CA LYS A 685 -25.44 -15.75 22.17
C LYS A 685 -24.61 -17.00 22.41
N LYS A 686 -24.79 -17.61 23.59
CA LYS A 686 -24.20 -18.92 23.90
C LYS A 686 -24.75 -19.98 22.94
N PRO A 687 -23.91 -20.87 22.40
CA PRO A 687 -24.33 -21.85 21.41
C PRO A 687 -25.31 -22.86 22.01
N GLN A 688 -26.43 -23.08 21.32
CA GLN A 688 -27.40 -24.15 21.63
C GLN A 688 -27.18 -25.36 20.71
N ARG A 689 -27.81 -26.50 21.03
CA ARG A 689 -27.65 -27.75 20.24
C ARG A 689 -28.14 -27.63 18.79
N ASN A 690 -29.09 -26.74 18.52
CA ASN A 690 -29.67 -26.53 17.19
C ASN A 690 -29.42 -25.08 16.74
N GLY A 691 -28.64 -24.88 15.68
CA GLY A 691 -28.37 -23.56 15.09
C GLY A 691 -27.04 -23.51 14.35
N ALA A 692 -26.90 -22.55 13.42
CA ALA A 692 -25.65 -22.28 12.71
C ALA A 692 -24.85 -21.22 13.47
N TYR A 693 -24.05 -21.65 14.46
CA TYR A 693 -23.15 -20.75 15.19
C TYR A 693 -21.80 -20.71 14.50
N VAL A 694 -21.21 -19.52 14.35
CA VAL A 694 -19.91 -19.33 13.71
C VAL A 694 -18.89 -18.71 14.64
N LYS A 695 -17.63 -19.14 14.50
CA LYS A 695 -16.46 -18.56 15.15
C LYS A 695 -15.32 -18.31 14.15
N GLY A 696 -14.32 -17.55 14.57
CA GLY A 696 -13.10 -17.30 13.78
C GLY A 696 -13.23 -16.08 12.88
N LEU A 697 -13.88 -15.03 13.38
CA LEU A 697 -13.91 -13.71 12.76
C LEU A 697 -13.15 -12.73 13.64
N PHE A 698 -12.42 -11.82 13.01
CA PHE A 698 -11.64 -10.77 13.65
C PHE A 698 -12.14 -9.42 13.18
N LEU A 699 -12.40 -8.49 14.07
CA LEU A 699 -12.80 -7.12 13.75
C LEU A 699 -11.53 -6.27 13.59
N GLU A 700 -11.45 -5.56 12.46
CA GLU A 700 -10.38 -4.59 12.15
C GLU A 700 -10.98 -3.18 12.12
N GLY A 701 -10.26 -2.20 12.67
CA GLY A 701 -10.72 -0.79 12.75
C GLY A 701 -11.72 -0.50 13.87
N ALA A 702 -12.12 -1.52 14.62
CA ALA A 702 -12.94 -1.42 15.81
C ALA A 702 -12.72 -2.63 16.73
N ARG A 703 -13.31 -2.61 17.94
CA ARG A 703 -13.37 -3.74 18.86
C ARG A 703 -14.79 -4.17 19.16
N TRP A 704 -14.93 -5.39 19.68
CA TRP A 704 -16.20 -5.83 20.26
C TRP A 704 -16.21 -5.55 21.76
N ASN A 705 -17.09 -4.64 22.20
CA ASN A 705 -17.26 -4.38 23.61
C ASN A 705 -18.09 -5.52 24.25
N ARG A 706 -17.40 -6.35 25.05
CA ARG A 706 -18.00 -7.53 25.70
C ARG A 706 -18.94 -7.17 26.85
N GLU A 707 -18.87 -5.95 27.38
CA GLU A 707 -19.75 -5.47 28.46
C GLU A 707 -21.06 -4.93 27.89
N THR A 708 -20.99 -4.04 26.89
CA THR A 708 -22.17 -3.44 26.24
C THR A 708 -22.75 -4.29 25.13
N MET A 709 -22.03 -5.31 24.67
CA MET A 709 -22.42 -6.20 23.55
C MET A 709 -22.67 -5.44 22.24
N GLN A 710 -21.82 -4.45 21.98
CA GLN A 710 -21.87 -3.55 20.82
C GLN A 710 -20.46 -3.32 20.27
N ILE A 711 -20.38 -2.83 19.03
CA ILE A 711 -19.11 -2.33 18.47
C ILE A 711 -18.60 -1.12 19.27
N GLY A 712 -17.30 -1.02 19.45
CA GLY A 712 -16.64 0.11 20.11
C GLY A 712 -15.31 0.48 19.44
N GLU A 713 -14.75 1.63 19.80
CA GLU A 713 -13.43 2.06 19.31
C GLU A 713 -12.32 1.11 19.75
N SER A 714 -11.36 0.83 18.87
CA SER A 714 -10.22 -0.02 19.16
C SER A 714 -9.39 0.52 20.33
N PHE A 715 -8.70 -0.38 21.05
CA PHE A 715 -7.69 0.07 22.00
C PHE A 715 -6.41 0.46 21.24
N PRO A 716 -5.64 1.44 21.74
CA PRO A 716 -4.35 1.78 21.15
C PRO A 716 -3.47 0.54 20.99
N LYS A 717 -2.84 0.41 19.81
CA LYS A 717 -1.92 -0.67 19.40
C LYS A 717 -2.53 -2.07 19.30
N ILE A 718 -3.82 -2.23 19.54
CA ILE A 718 -4.57 -3.46 19.27
C ILE A 718 -5.27 -3.32 17.92
N LEU A 719 -4.66 -3.89 16.87
CA LEU A 719 -5.12 -3.76 15.49
C LEU A 719 -6.40 -4.57 15.21
N TYR A 720 -6.53 -5.72 15.87
CA TYR A 720 -7.60 -6.69 15.65
C TYR A 720 -8.20 -7.12 16.99
N ASP A 721 -9.53 -7.25 17.05
CA ASP A 721 -10.22 -7.92 18.17
C ASP A 721 -10.97 -9.16 17.67
N SER A 722 -11.01 -10.20 18.49
CA SER A 722 -11.78 -11.41 18.14
C SER A 722 -13.27 -11.17 18.34
N LEU A 723 -14.06 -11.44 17.31
CA LEU A 723 -15.52 -11.45 17.46
C LEU A 723 -15.95 -12.69 18.25
N PRO A 724 -16.92 -12.55 19.16
CA PRO A 724 -17.50 -13.69 19.86
C PRO A 724 -18.25 -14.61 18.90
N ILE A 725 -18.74 -15.74 19.42
CA ILE A 725 -19.57 -16.65 18.63
C ILE A 725 -20.84 -15.92 18.18
N ILE A 726 -21.07 -15.88 16.87
CA ILE A 726 -22.24 -15.27 16.26
C ILE A 726 -23.19 -16.37 15.84
N TRP A 727 -24.46 -16.25 16.19
CA TRP A 727 -25.51 -17.08 15.63
C TRP A 727 -25.96 -16.50 14.29
N LEU A 728 -25.76 -17.27 13.22
CA LEU A 728 -26.40 -17.02 11.93
C LEU A 728 -27.82 -17.58 12.02
N LYS A 729 -28.79 -16.70 12.29
CA LYS A 729 -30.19 -17.07 12.48
C LYS A 729 -30.93 -16.89 11.16
N PRO A 730 -31.16 -17.97 10.39
CA PRO A 730 -31.94 -17.88 9.16
C PRO A 730 -33.39 -17.48 9.47
N GLY A 731 -33.96 -16.59 8.65
CA GLY A 731 -35.33 -16.11 8.78
C GLY A 731 -35.80 -15.39 7.52
N GLU A 732 -37.06 -14.98 7.46
CA GLU A 732 -37.59 -14.18 6.34
C GLU A 732 -37.03 -12.75 6.39
N SER A 733 -36.27 -12.35 5.37
CA SER A 733 -35.56 -11.06 5.34
C SER A 733 -36.48 -9.85 5.52
N SER A 734 -37.74 -9.95 5.08
CA SER A 734 -38.73 -8.87 5.21
C SER A 734 -39.15 -8.57 6.65
N ARG A 735 -38.83 -9.46 7.60
CA ARG A 735 -39.21 -9.32 9.02
C ARG A 735 -38.08 -8.82 9.90
N PHE A 736 -36.89 -8.59 9.34
CA PHE A 736 -35.71 -8.18 10.10
C PHE A 736 -35.82 -6.71 10.50
N LEU A 737 -35.36 -6.40 11.72
CA LEU A 737 -35.30 -5.04 12.25
C LEU A 737 -33.86 -4.55 12.15
N HIS A 738 -33.65 -3.41 11.48
CA HIS A 738 -32.32 -2.87 11.14
C HIS A 738 -31.97 -1.59 11.92
N ASP A 739 -32.46 -1.48 13.16
CA ASP A 739 -32.29 -0.29 13.98
C ASP A 739 -30.99 -0.33 14.80
N ASN A 740 -30.24 0.78 14.80
CA ASN A 740 -28.99 0.93 15.57
C ASN A 740 -27.96 -0.17 15.28
N VAL A 741 -27.80 -0.52 14.00
CA VAL A 741 -26.80 -1.49 13.54
C VAL A 741 -25.82 -0.88 12.56
N TYR A 742 -24.60 -1.39 12.60
CA TYR A 742 -23.61 -1.22 11.55
C TYR A 742 -23.58 -2.46 10.66
N LEU A 743 -23.84 -2.27 9.38
CA LEU A 743 -23.66 -3.30 8.37
C LEU A 743 -22.16 -3.47 8.07
N CYS A 744 -21.53 -4.41 8.77
CA CYS A 744 -20.11 -4.69 8.73
C CYS A 744 -19.79 -5.71 7.61
N PRO A 745 -18.95 -5.35 6.61
CA PRO A 745 -18.54 -6.29 5.59
C PRO A 745 -17.57 -7.34 6.14
N VAL A 746 -17.76 -8.60 5.73
CA VAL A 746 -16.87 -9.72 6.08
C VAL A 746 -16.04 -10.12 4.87
N TYR A 747 -14.72 -10.18 5.05
CA TYR A 747 -13.76 -10.59 4.02
C TYR A 747 -12.97 -11.82 4.44
N LYS A 748 -12.48 -12.59 3.45
CA LYS A 748 -11.63 -13.76 3.70
C LYS A 748 -10.25 -13.37 4.21
N THR A 749 -9.66 -12.28 3.70
CA THR A 749 -8.33 -11.76 4.07
C THR A 749 -8.34 -10.25 4.25
N SER A 750 -7.32 -9.71 4.93
CA SER A 750 -7.09 -8.28 5.13
C SER A 750 -6.94 -7.48 3.81
N ALA A 751 -6.67 -8.15 2.68
CA ALA A 751 -6.59 -7.48 1.38
C ALA A 751 -7.92 -6.85 0.93
N ARG A 752 -9.07 -7.36 1.41
CA ARG A 752 -10.46 -6.94 1.10
C ARG A 752 -10.87 -6.88 -0.38
N ARG A 753 -9.93 -7.06 -1.30
CA ARG A 753 -10.13 -7.13 -2.75
C ARG A 753 -9.89 -8.53 -3.30
N GLY A 754 -10.45 -8.80 -4.48
CA GLY A 754 -10.39 -10.07 -5.19
C GLY A 754 -10.86 -9.90 -6.64
N VAL A 755 -11.05 -11.01 -7.34
CA VAL A 755 -11.61 -10.99 -8.70
C VAL A 755 -13.12 -10.78 -8.59
N LEU A 756 -13.71 -9.99 -9.49
CA LEU A 756 -15.16 -9.85 -9.54
C LEU A 756 -15.80 -11.16 -10.01
N SER A 757 -16.73 -11.67 -9.21
CA SER A 757 -17.58 -12.80 -9.58
C SER A 757 -18.66 -12.39 -10.58
N THR A 758 -19.38 -13.36 -11.15
CA THR A 758 -20.50 -13.11 -12.07
C THR A 758 -21.65 -12.31 -11.43
N THR A 759 -21.70 -12.25 -10.10
CA THR A 759 -22.67 -11.43 -9.34
C THR A 759 -22.16 -10.02 -9.04
N GLY A 760 -20.97 -9.65 -9.53
CA GLY A 760 -20.37 -8.32 -9.31
C GLY A 760 -19.64 -8.16 -7.97
N HIS A 761 -19.67 -9.17 -7.09
CA HIS A 761 -18.94 -9.10 -5.81
C HIS A 761 -17.52 -9.66 -5.93
N SER A 762 -16.60 -9.09 -5.15
CA SER A 762 -15.24 -9.61 -4.94
C SER A 762 -15.26 -11.06 -4.43
N THR A 763 -14.39 -11.92 -4.97
CA THR A 763 -14.19 -13.31 -4.46
C THR A 763 -13.69 -13.37 -3.01
N ASN A 764 -13.21 -12.24 -2.47
CA ASN A 764 -12.78 -12.07 -1.09
C ASN A 764 -13.95 -11.72 -0.16
N TYR A 765 -15.04 -11.14 -0.67
CA TYR A 765 -16.22 -10.82 0.13
C TYR A 765 -16.99 -12.10 0.50
N VAL A 766 -17.43 -12.18 1.75
CA VAL A 766 -18.18 -13.33 2.28
C VAL A 766 -19.66 -13.00 2.40
N LEU A 767 -19.99 -12.09 3.31
CA LEU A 767 -21.32 -11.51 3.52
C LEU A 767 -21.17 -10.20 4.32
N SER A 768 -22.26 -9.49 4.57
CA SER A 768 -22.29 -8.41 5.56
C SER A 768 -23.03 -8.90 6.81
N ILE A 769 -22.48 -8.62 7.98
CA ILE A 769 -23.07 -8.93 9.28
C ILE A 769 -23.56 -7.64 9.94
N GLU A 770 -24.73 -7.69 10.57
CA GLU A 770 -25.26 -6.55 11.31
C GLU A 770 -24.73 -6.60 12.75
N LEU A 771 -23.95 -5.58 13.12
CA LEU A 771 -23.40 -5.44 14.45
C LEU A 771 -24.12 -4.30 15.20
N PRO A 772 -24.64 -4.54 16.41
CA PRO A 772 -25.23 -3.50 17.24
C PRO A 772 -24.26 -2.34 17.49
N SER A 773 -24.73 -1.10 17.35
CA SER A 773 -23.94 0.13 17.40
C SER A 773 -24.71 1.29 18.05
N ASP A 774 -24.05 2.04 18.92
CA ASP A 774 -24.52 3.32 19.47
C ASP A 774 -24.17 4.52 18.59
N LYS A 775 -23.30 4.35 17.59
CA LYS A 775 -22.91 5.36 16.60
C LYS A 775 -23.62 5.17 15.25
N PRO A 776 -23.80 6.25 14.46
CA PRO A 776 -24.28 6.15 13.08
C PRO A 776 -23.34 5.31 12.21
N GLN A 777 -23.86 4.64 11.18
CA GLN A 777 -23.05 3.81 10.29
C GLN A 777 -21.89 4.56 9.64
N LYS A 778 -22.06 5.86 9.32
CA LYS A 778 -21.02 6.72 8.74
C LYS A 778 -19.73 6.75 9.57
N HIS A 779 -19.84 6.69 10.90
CA HIS A 779 -18.71 6.61 11.80
C HIS A 779 -17.83 5.39 11.49
N TRP A 780 -18.42 4.20 11.48
CA TRP A 780 -17.71 2.94 11.24
C TRP A 780 -17.29 2.74 9.78
N ILE A 781 -18.04 3.32 8.83
CA ILE A 781 -17.63 3.38 7.42
C ILE A 781 -16.33 4.17 7.31
N ASN A 782 -16.26 5.36 7.88
CA ASN A 782 -15.07 6.22 7.84
C ASN A 782 -13.88 5.58 8.57
N ARG A 783 -14.13 4.87 9.69
CA ARG A 783 -13.12 4.08 10.41
C ARG A 783 -12.61 2.88 9.62
N GLY A 784 -13.23 2.54 8.49
CA GLY A 784 -12.82 1.41 7.64
C GLY A 784 -13.08 0.06 8.31
N VAL A 785 -14.11 -0.05 9.15
CA VAL A 785 -14.39 -1.26 9.92
C VAL A 785 -14.76 -2.42 9.00
N ALA A 786 -14.12 -3.57 9.21
CA ALA A 786 -14.52 -4.81 8.58
C ALA A 786 -14.23 -6.01 9.47
N ALA A 787 -14.92 -7.11 9.21
CA ALA A 787 -14.59 -8.40 9.81
C ALA A 787 -13.74 -9.23 8.84
N LEU A 788 -12.71 -9.88 9.35
CA LEU A 788 -11.79 -10.72 8.61
C LEU A 788 -11.92 -12.16 9.08
N CYS A 789 -11.92 -13.11 8.14
CA CYS A 789 -11.89 -14.54 8.44
C CYS A 789 -10.52 -15.01 8.93
N GLN A 790 -9.43 -14.37 8.50
CA GLN A 790 -8.08 -14.71 8.92
C GLN A 790 -7.20 -13.46 8.99
N LEU A 791 -6.20 -13.52 9.87
CA LEU A 791 -5.12 -12.54 9.99
C LEU A 791 -3.90 -12.98 9.18
N ASP A 792 -3.01 -12.03 8.92
CA ASP A 792 -1.87 -12.24 8.02
C ASP A 792 -0.70 -13.00 8.66
N ASP A 793 -0.61 -13.03 10.00
CA ASP A 793 0.38 -13.81 10.75
C ASP A 793 -0.26 -14.98 11.52
#